data_AF-A0A7X3TVX8-F1
#
_entry.id   AF-A0A7X3TVX8-F1
#
_cell.length_a   1.000
_cell.length_b   1.000
_cell.length_c   1.000
_cell.angle_alpha   90.00
_cell.angle_beta   90.00
_cell.angle_gamma   90.00
#
_symmetry.space_group_name_H-M   'P 1'
#
loop_
_entity.id
_entity.type
_entity.pdbx_description
1 polymer ?
#
loop_
_entity_poly.entity_id
_entity_poly.type
_entity_poly.pdbx_seq_one_letter_code
_entity_poly.pdbx_strand_id
1 'polypeptide(L)'
;MAAHTRPAKQGLYDPSLEHDSCGVGFLVHLKGHRSHAIVEKAIEALANLNHRGASGAEVNTGDGAGLLIQTPDEFFHHECAQLGIQLPQRGQYGVGMLFCHGDEDARRLAMNLLAELVRGEGQHLLGWREVPTDNSMLGETSLLAEPSVHQVFIGRGTWVETEDDFERRLFVIRKLFEREVEKRGIGDSEDFYFPSLSCRTVVYKGMLTALQLPEYYPDLRDRRMVTALAMFHSRFSTNTFPSWKLAHPYRTISHNGEINTLRGNKNWMAAREALLETPHFDDIQKILPIIDEAGSDTACLDNALELLTLGGRPVEHAMMMLIPEAWSGHETMSAEKKAFYEYHSLLMEPWDGPASVAFTDGRTIGAVLDRNGLRPSRYLVTKGDLVVMASESGVLPVEDDNVLMKGRLQPGRMFLVSLEEGRIIGDTELKQRLAGAHDYDGWLGENLTRLADLPAAAPPAPIGGAALLERQIAIGYTGEGAKYHRGPMARQGQESIGSMGTDTPLAVLSERPQPLYNYFKQLFAQVTNPPLDAIREEIVTSVDSLIGAEGNLFSEGLDDGYRMIALPTPFPTNAEMAQLRNLDGAGGFRSAVLPMTMPAAEGPAGMQPALDELFERADQAIEDGANILILSDRDIDREHAPIPALLASAG
;
A
#
# COMPACT_ATOMS: atom_id res chain seq x y z
N MET A 1 12.46 -8.80 31.26
CA MET A 1 11.84 -9.36 30.05
C MET A 1 11.00 -8.25 29.47
N ALA A 2 11.36 -7.75 28.30
CA ALA A 2 10.77 -6.55 27.72
C ALA A 2 9.29 -6.80 27.40
N ALA A 3 8.40 -6.06 28.05
CA ALA A 3 6.97 -6.03 27.74
C ALA A 3 6.64 -4.97 26.66
N HIS A 4 7.67 -4.53 25.92
CA HIS A 4 7.62 -3.34 25.05
C HIS A 4 7.38 -3.64 23.57
N THR A 5 7.22 -4.91 23.18
CA THR A 5 7.15 -5.26 21.76
C THR A 5 5.95 -6.14 21.45
N ARG A 6 5.35 -5.87 20.27
CA ARG A 6 4.40 -6.75 19.59
C ARG A 6 4.98 -8.18 19.61
N PRO A 7 4.21 -9.20 20.04
CA PRO A 7 4.78 -10.54 20.17
C PRO A 7 5.32 -11.01 18.82
N ALA A 8 6.48 -11.65 18.84
CA ALA A 8 6.94 -12.38 17.66
C ALA A 8 5.90 -13.46 17.30
N LYS A 9 5.89 -13.86 16.01
CA LYS A 9 5.07 -14.98 15.54
C LYS A 9 5.24 -16.18 16.46
N GLN A 10 4.15 -16.66 17.05
CA GLN A 10 4.17 -17.78 17.99
C GLN A 10 2.90 -18.61 17.88
N GLY A 11 3.05 -19.93 17.69
CA GLY A 11 1.91 -20.82 17.46
C GLY A 11 1.10 -20.41 16.22
N LEU A 12 -0.19 -20.13 16.42
CA LEU A 12 -1.11 -19.67 15.36
C LEU A 12 -1.18 -18.14 15.23
N TYR A 13 -0.54 -17.40 16.14
CA TYR A 13 -0.52 -15.95 16.08
C TYR A 13 0.56 -15.49 15.10
N ASP A 14 0.16 -14.69 14.11
CA ASP A 14 1.03 -14.04 13.15
C ASP A 14 0.71 -12.53 13.13
N PRO A 15 1.65 -11.66 13.55
CA PRO A 15 1.47 -10.21 13.51
C PRO A 15 1.04 -9.68 12.14
N SER A 16 1.43 -10.33 11.04
CA SER A 16 1.06 -9.89 9.70
C SER A 16 -0.44 -9.96 9.39
N LEU A 17 -1.23 -10.63 10.24
CA LEU A 17 -2.69 -10.79 10.11
C LEU A 17 -3.47 -9.80 11.00
N GLU A 18 -2.87 -8.68 11.38
CA GLU A 18 -3.57 -7.65 12.15
C GLU A 18 -4.33 -6.67 11.26
N HIS A 19 -5.52 -6.28 11.71
CA HIS A 19 -6.50 -5.50 10.96
C HIS A 19 -7.21 -4.48 11.84
N ASP A 20 -7.64 -3.37 11.24
CA ASP A 20 -8.27 -2.23 11.92
C ASP A 20 -9.59 -1.78 11.25
N SER A 21 -10.51 -1.13 11.98
CA SER A 21 -11.79 -0.65 11.43
C SER A 21 -12.36 0.59 12.14
N CYS A 22 -12.41 1.73 11.47
CA CYS A 22 -12.20 2.98 12.21
C CYS A 22 -13.26 4.09 12.03
N GLY A 23 -13.12 5.20 12.72
CA GLY A 23 -13.72 6.48 12.33
C GLY A 23 -12.71 7.31 11.54
N VAL A 24 -13.02 7.74 10.32
CA VAL A 24 -12.14 8.59 9.49
C VAL A 24 -12.88 9.83 9.01
N GLY A 25 -12.17 10.95 8.85
CA GLY A 25 -12.71 12.13 8.22
C GLY A 25 -11.71 13.29 8.14
N PHE A 26 -12.16 14.39 7.55
CA PHE A 26 -11.43 15.65 7.53
C PHE A 26 -12.36 16.86 7.50
N LEU A 27 -11.82 17.99 7.94
CA LEU A 27 -12.37 19.32 7.75
C LEU A 27 -11.43 20.14 6.89
N VAL A 28 -12.00 20.94 6.00
CA VAL A 28 -11.22 21.89 5.21
C VAL A 28 -12.03 23.14 4.90
N HIS A 29 -11.39 24.30 5.00
CA HIS A 29 -11.96 25.55 4.50
C HIS A 29 -11.58 25.73 3.04
N LEU A 30 -12.55 25.81 2.12
CA LEU A 30 -12.31 25.83 0.67
C LEU A 30 -11.32 26.92 0.27
N LYS A 31 -11.46 28.13 0.81
CA LYS A 31 -10.60 29.29 0.50
C LYS A 31 -9.25 29.33 1.25
N GLY A 32 -8.89 28.27 1.97
CA GLY A 32 -7.63 28.22 2.71
C GLY A 32 -7.56 29.13 3.95
N HIS A 33 -8.69 29.66 4.43
CA HIS A 33 -8.72 30.46 5.66
C HIS A 33 -8.39 29.60 6.88
N ARG A 34 -7.33 29.99 7.58
CA ARG A 34 -6.84 29.28 8.77
C ARG A 34 -7.56 29.77 10.01
N SER A 35 -8.00 28.85 10.86
CA SER A 35 -8.61 29.18 12.13
C SER A 35 -8.43 28.05 13.14
N HIS A 36 -8.31 28.42 14.41
CA HIS A 36 -8.36 27.46 15.52
C HIS A 36 -9.71 26.74 15.60
N ALA A 37 -10.79 27.38 15.15
CA ALA A 37 -12.12 26.77 15.12
C ALA A 37 -12.17 25.51 14.22
N ILE A 38 -11.26 25.37 13.26
CA ILE A 38 -11.15 24.15 12.43
C ILE A 38 -10.52 23.01 13.25
N VAL A 39 -9.55 23.31 14.10
CA VAL A 39 -8.95 22.34 15.05
C VAL A 39 -10.01 21.89 16.06
N GLU A 40 -10.70 22.82 16.71
CA GLU A 40 -11.78 22.52 17.66
C GLU A 40 -12.87 21.64 17.04
N LYS A 41 -13.34 22.00 15.85
CA LYS A 41 -14.36 21.21 15.13
C LYS A 41 -13.85 19.86 14.66
N ALA A 42 -12.58 19.73 14.29
CA ALA A 42 -12.02 18.43 13.92
C ALA A 42 -11.91 17.50 15.13
N ILE A 43 -11.57 18.04 16.31
CA ILE A 43 -11.56 17.30 17.59
C ILE A 43 -12.99 16.92 18.00
N GLU A 44 -13.96 17.83 17.85
CA GLU A 44 -15.39 17.52 18.10
C GLU A 44 -15.90 16.42 17.16
N ALA A 45 -15.57 16.50 15.87
CA ALA A 45 -15.93 15.47 14.89
C ALA A 45 -15.30 14.11 15.23
N LEU A 46 -14.03 14.10 15.65
CA LEU A 46 -13.33 12.91 16.12
C LEU A 46 -13.99 12.32 17.37
N ALA A 47 -14.34 13.16 18.35
CA ALA A 47 -15.06 12.75 19.56
C ALA A 47 -16.43 12.12 19.25
N ASN A 48 -17.16 12.67 18.27
CA ASN A 48 -18.44 12.15 17.83
C ASN A 48 -18.33 10.83 17.04
N LEU A 49 -17.13 10.36 16.72
CA LEU A 49 -16.88 9.03 16.15
C LEU A 49 -16.38 8.02 17.19
N ASN A 50 -16.36 8.36 18.48
CA ASN A 50 -15.84 7.47 19.52
C ASN A 50 -16.61 6.13 19.62
N HIS A 51 -17.89 6.07 19.20
CA HIS A 51 -18.65 4.81 19.12
C HIS A 51 -18.15 3.84 18.03
N ARG A 52 -17.30 4.32 17.11
CA ARG A 52 -16.59 3.49 16.12
C ARG A 52 -15.21 3.05 16.58
N GLY A 53 -14.67 3.66 17.63
CA GLY A 53 -13.42 3.24 18.25
C GLY A 53 -13.65 2.06 19.19
N ALA A 54 -12.60 1.27 19.41
CA ALA A 54 -12.57 0.33 20.53
C ALA A 54 -11.95 1.03 21.74
N SER A 55 -12.50 0.73 22.92
CA SER A 55 -11.72 0.81 24.14
C SER A 55 -10.96 -0.51 24.27
N GLY A 56 -9.68 -0.44 24.64
CA GLY A 56 -8.84 -1.60 24.91
C GLY A 56 -9.31 -2.37 26.14
N ALA A 57 -8.42 -3.13 26.77
CA ALA A 57 -8.77 -3.90 27.98
C ALA A 57 -9.31 -3.02 29.14
N GLU A 58 -9.01 -1.72 29.12
CA GLU A 58 -9.45 -0.71 30.07
C GLU A 58 -10.28 0.37 29.37
N VAL A 59 -11.27 0.93 30.08
CA VAL A 59 -12.18 1.96 29.53
C VAL A 59 -11.44 3.23 29.09
N ASN A 60 -10.30 3.55 29.72
CA ASN A 60 -9.47 4.71 29.44
C ASN A 60 -8.23 4.40 28.57
N THR A 61 -8.17 3.21 27.97
CA THR A 61 -7.19 2.85 26.95
C THR A 61 -7.90 2.83 25.60
N GLY A 62 -7.49 3.68 24.65
CA GLY A 62 -8.02 3.67 23.27
C GLY A 62 -6.99 3.08 22.30
N ASP A 63 -7.44 2.41 21.24
CA ASP A 63 -6.54 1.77 20.27
C ASP A 63 -5.77 2.75 19.38
N GLY A 64 -6.18 4.02 19.38
CA GLY A 64 -5.48 5.11 18.73
C GLY A 64 -6.40 6.25 18.32
N ALA A 65 -5.94 7.49 18.51
CA ALA A 65 -6.61 8.67 17.98
C ALA A 65 -5.56 9.69 17.54
N GLY A 66 -5.90 10.51 16.55
CA GLY A 66 -4.99 11.53 16.09
C GLY A 66 -5.60 12.53 15.13
N LEU A 67 -4.81 13.58 14.89
CA LEU A 67 -5.12 14.73 14.09
C LEU A 67 -3.89 15.15 13.29
N LEU A 68 -4.03 15.23 11.97
CA LEU A 68 -3.09 15.87 11.07
C LEU A 68 -3.61 17.28 10.77
N ILE A 69 -2.75 18.28 10.93
CA ILE A 69 -3.03 19.67 10.58
C ILE A 69 -1.91 20.24 9.72
N GLN A 70 -2.18 21.36 9.05
CA GLN A 70 -1.10 22.15 8.45
C GLN A 70 -0.23 22.77 9.53
N THR A 71 1.06 22.98 9.25
CA THR A 71 2.03 23.60 10.17
C THR A 71 1.48 24.92 10.75
N PRO A 72 1.23 24.99 12.08
CA PRO A 72 0.72 26.17 12.78
C PRO A 72 1.83 27.19 13.03
N ASP A 73 2.16 27.97 12.00
CA ASP A 73 3.35 28.84 11.98
C ASP A 73 3.44 29.83 13.15
N GLU A 74 2.34 30.51 13.48
CA GLU A 74 2.29 31.49 14.59
C GLU A 74 2.57 30.82 15.94
N PHE A 75 2.02 29.62 16.15
CA PHE A 75 2.25 28.84 17.36
C PHE A 75 3.73 28.46 17.51
N PHE A 76 4.32 27.89 16.46
CA PHE A 76 5.72 27.45 16.52
C PHE A 76 6.69 28.62 16.65
N HIS A 77 6.46 29.74 15.95
CA HIS A 77 7.29 30.93 16.15
C HIS A 77 7.29 31.40 17.61
N HIS A 78 6.14 31.36 18.27
CA HIS A 78 6.05 31.74 19.66
C HIS A 78 6.77 30.76 20.60
N GLU A 79 6.46 29.48 20.51
CA GLU A 79 7.04 28.44 21.37
C GLU A 79 8.56 28.33 21.20
N CYS A 80 9.03 28.35 19.94
CA CYS A 80 10.47 28.29 19.64
C CYS A 80 11.21 29.53 20.13
N ALA A 81 10.61 30.73 20.05
CA ALA A 81 11.24 31.94 20.56
C ALA A 81 11.50 31.88 22.07
N GLN A 82 10.62 31.23 22.85
CA GLN A 82 10.82 31.02 24.29
C GLN A 82 12.00 30.08 24.58
N LEU A 83 12.29 29.17 23.66
CA LEU A 83 13.41 28.21 23.72
C LEU A 83 14.70 28.75 23.09
N GLY A 84 14.70 30.00 22.60
CA GLY A 84 15.84 30.60 21.90
C GLY A 84 16.08 30.06 20.49
N ILE A 85 15.09 29.36 19.91
CA ILE A 85 15.12 28.83 18.55
C ILE A 85 14.55 29.87 17.60
N GLN A 86 15.34 30.31 16.62
CA GLN A 86 14.89 31.24 15.60
C GLN A 86 14.40 30.47 14.37
N LEU A 87 13.09 30.52 14.13
CA LEU A 87 12.50 29.93 12.93
C LEU A 87 12.54 30.93 11.76
N PRO A 88 12.87 30.49 10.54
CA PRO A 88 12.65 31.26 9.32
C PRO A 88 11.16 31.31 8.96
N GLN A 89 10.82 31.93 7.83
CA GLN A 89 9.42 32.00 7.38
C GLN A 89 8.82 30.61 7.12
N ARG A 90 7.50 30.50 7.24
CA ARG A 90 6.73 29.31 6.83
C ARG A 90 7.18 28.79 5.46
N GLY A 91 7.34 27.48 5.33
CA GLY A 91 7.85 26.82 4.12
C GLY A 91 9.39 26.80 4.02
N GLN A 92 10.10 27.56 4.85
CA GLN A 92 11.57 27.53 4.97
C GLN A 92 12.04 26.75 6.21
N TYR A 93 11.13 26.19 7.00
CA TYR A 93 11.45 25.21 8.04
C TYR A 93 10.47 24.04 8.03
N GLY A 94 10.99 22.87 8.39
CA GLY A 94 10.25 21.63 8.62
C GLY A 94 10.14 21.35 10.11
N VAL A 95 9.07 20.66 10.48
CA VAL A 95 8.82 20.17 11.84
C VAL A 95 8.74 18.65 11.81
N GLY A 96 9.60 18.01 12.58
CA GLY A 96 9.53 16.57 12.83
C GLY A 96 8.88 16.31 14.17
N MET A 97 7.73 15.66 14.19
CA MET A 97 7.20 15.03 15.40
C MET A 97 7.93 13.70 15.55
N LEU A 98 8.62 13.50 16.67
CA LEU A 98 9.43 12.31 16.95
C LEU A 98 8.97 11.67 18.26
N PHE A 99 8.63 10.39 18.18
CA PHE A 99 8.51 9.51 19.33
C PHE A 99 9.89 8.93 19.63
N CYS A 100 10.28 8.95 20.90
CA CYS A 100 11.54 8.41 21.40
C CYS A 100 11.27 7.47 22.58
N HIS A 101 12.16 6.49 22.77
CA HIS A 101 12.19 5.70 24.00
C HIS A 101 12.44 6.58 25.24
N GLY A 102 12.01 6.10 26.42
CA GLY A 102 12.25 6.77 27.70
C GLY A 102 13.71 6.78 28.16
N ASP A 103 14.59 6.00 27.53
CA ASP A 103 16.03 6.00 27.81
C ASP A 103 16.70 7.27 27.26
N GLU A 104 17.20 8.09 28.17
CA GLU A 104 17.85 9.35 27.86
C GLU A 104 19.12 9.19 27.02
N ASP A 105 19.87 8.10 27.21
CA ASP A 105 21.12 7.86 26.47
C ASP A 105 20.83 7.47 25.01
N ALA A 106 19.89 6.54 24.80
CA ALA A 106 19.42 6.18 23.46
C ALA A 106 18.84 7.40 22.73
N ARG A 107 17.99 8.18 23.41
CA ARG A 107 17.42 9.42 22.88
C ARG A 107 18.50 10.42 22.48
N ARG A 108 19.50 10.67 23.33
CA ARG A 108 20.61 11.58 23.02
C ARG A 108 21.41 11.11 21.80
N LEU A 109 21.68 9.82 21.68
CA LEU A 109 22.39 9.24 20.53
C LEU A 109 21.58 9.42 19.24
N ALA A 110 20.28 9.14 19.28
CA ALA A 110 19.38 9.33 18.14
C ALA A 110 19.29 10.81 17.72
N MET A 111 19.13 11.75 18.67
CA MET A 111 19.09 13.19 18.36
C MET A 111 20.41 13.68 17.74
N ASN A 112 21.56 13.18 18.19
CA ASN A 112 22.86 13.47 17.59
C ASN A 112 22.99 12.89 16.17
N LEU A 113 22.55 11.64 15.96
CA LEU A 113 22.50 11.02 14.65
C LEU A 113 21.63 11.85 13.69
N LEU A 114 20.44 12.28 14.11
CA LEU A 114 19.59 13.13 13.28
C LEU A 114 20.29 14.45 12.95
N ALA A 115 20.97 15.08 13.92
CA ALA A 115 21.74 16.29 13.68
C ALA A 115 22.88 16.10 12.66
N GLU A 116 23.52 14.93 12.64
CA GLU A 116 24.50 14.55 11.63
C GLU A 116 23.87 14.40 10.25
N LEU A 117 22.76 13.66 10.14
CA LEU A 117 22.05 13.41 8.89
C LEU A 117 21.48 14.70 8.28
N VAL A 118 20.88 15.57 9.09
CA VAL A 118 20.37 16.88 8.67
C VAL A 118 21.49 17.71 8.03
N ARG A 119 22.67 17.74 8.65
CA ARG A 119 23.84 18.45 8.09
C ARG A 119 24.39 17.74 6.84
N GLY A 120 24.40 16.41 6.83
CA GLY A 120 24.84 15.60 5.69
C GLY A 120 23.99 15.83 4.44
N GLU A 121 22.69 16.01 4.60
CA GLU A 121 21.75 16.35 3.51
C GLU A 121 21.63 17.87 3.26
N GLY A 122 22.58 18.67 3.78
CA GLY A 122 22.71 20.09 3.49
C GLY A 122 21.64 20.99 4.12
N GLN A 123 20.90 20.50 5.11
CA GLN A 123 19.88 21.25 5.84
C GLN A 123 20.42 21.80 7.18
N HIS A 124 19.65 22.64 7.84
CA HIS A 124 20.07 23.30 9.08
C HIS A 124 19.26 22.79 10.28
N LEU A 125 19.89 22.19 11.28
CA LEU A 125 19.21 21.90 12.54
C LEU A 125 19.01 23.21 13.33
N LEU A 126 17.77 23.64 13.53
CA LEU A 126 17.44 24.88 14.25
C LEU A 126 17.32 24.66 15.75
N GLY A 127 16.76 23.53 16.17
CA GLY A 127 16.63 23.18 17.58
C GLY A 127 15.60 22.10 17.84
N TRP A 128 15.40 21.83 19.14
CA TRP A 128 14.49 20.81 19.65
C TRP A 128 13.52 21.42 20.67
N ARG A 129 12.28 20.95 20.66
CA ARG A 129 11.25 21.26 21.66
C ARG A 129 10.72 19.96 22.24
N GLU A 130 10.76 19.81 23.55
CA GLU A 130 9.98 18.77 24.22
C GLU A 130 8.50 19.16 24.13
N VAL A 131 7.65 18.25 23.64
CA VAL A 131 6.23 18.54 23.48
C VAL A 131 5.55 18.39 24.83
N PRO A 132 4.82 19.41 25.32
CA PRO A 132 4.05 19.27 26.55
C PRO A 132 3.01 18.15 26.41
N THR A 133 3.00 17.20 27.34
CA THR A 133 1.99 16.14 27.43
C THR A 133 1.36 16.04 28.82
N ASP A 134 0.10 15.60 28.90
CA ASP A 134 -0.60 15.27 30.15
C ASP A 134 -1.11 13.82 30.12
N ASN A 135 -0.36 12.93 30.77
CA ASN A 135 -0.66 11.50 30.81
C ASN A 135 -1.60 11.08 31.96
N SER A 136 -2.15 12.03 32.74
CA SER A 136 -2.96 11.73 33.92
C SER A 136 -4.24 10.92 33.65
N MET A 137 -4.71 10.91 32.40
CA MET A 137 -5.90 10.18 31.97
C MET A 137 -5.61 8.82 31.31
N LEU A 138 -4.35 8.48 31.06
CA LEU A 138 -4.00 7.25 30.35
C LEU A 138 -4.32 6.01 31.18
N GLY A 139 -4.79 4.97 30.51
CA GLY A 139 -4.81 3.63 31.09
C GLY A 139 -3.40 3.04 31.21
N GLU A 140 -3.24 2.02 32.04
CA GLU A 140 -1.94 1.42 32.36
C GLU A 140 -1.26 0.88 31.09
N THR A 141 -2.04 0.29 30.20
CA THR A 141 -1.53 -0.28 28.93
C THR A 141 -0.98 0.81 28.00
N SER A 142 -1.68 1.94 27.87
CA SER A 142 -1.21 3.08 27.05
C SER A 142 0.03 3.74 27.67
N LEU A 143 0.02 3.91 29.01
CA LEU A 143 1.12 4.49 29.78
C LEU A 143 2.41 3.67 29.66
N LEU A 144 2.31 2.33 29.66
CA LEU A 144 3.46 1.43 29.53
C LEU A 144 4.20 1.55 28.18
N ALA A 145 3.51 2.02 27.15
CA ALA A 145 4.08 2.25 25.82
C ALA A 145 4.20 3.74 25.47
N GLU A 146 3.95 4.64 26.42
CA GLU A 146 4.00 6.09 26.20
C GLU A 146 5.41 6.50 25.73
N PRO A 147 5.54 7.09 24.53
CA PRO A 147 6.82 7.58 24.05
C PRO A 147 7.12 8.95 24.64
N SER A 148 8.40 9.27 24.74
CA SER A 148 8.82 10.65 24.97
C SER A 148 8.68 11.44 23.65
N VAL A 149 7.84 12.48 23.64
CA VAL A 149 7.48 13.20 22.41
C VAL A 149 8.32 14.46 22.24
N HIS A 150 9.04 14.54 21.13
CA HIS A 150 9.91 15.68 20.78
C HIS A 150 9.55 16.25 19.41
N GLN A 151 9.73 17.55 19.27
CA GLN A 151 9.71 18.25 17.99
C GLN A 151 11.13 18.66 17.60
N VAL A 152 11.53 18.35 16.38
CA VAL A 152 12.75 18.86 15.75
C VAL A 152 12.40 19.91 14.71
N PHE A 153 13.12 21.02 14.72
CA PHE A 153 12.98 22.08 13.73
C PHE A 153 14.18 22.09 12.79
N ILE A 154 13.92 21.94 11.50
CA ILE A 154 14.96 21.89 10.45
C ILE A 154 14.73 23.07 9.51
N GLY A 155 15.72 23.92 9.33
CA GLY A 155 15.74 25.00 8.36
C GLY A 155 16.17 24.51 7.00
N ARG A 156 15.51 25.04 5.97
CA ARG A 156 15.77 24.74 4.57
C ARG A 156 17.17 25.22 4.18
N GLY A 157 17.95 24.33 3.60
CA GLY A 157 19.29 24.61 3.10
C GLY A 157 19.28 25.58 1.91
N THR A 158 20.40 26.27 1.68
CA THR A 158 20.54 27.32 0.66
C THR A 158 20.23 26.87 -0.77
N TRP A 159 20.48 25.60 -1.09
CA TRP A 159 20.33 25.04 -2.43
C TRP A 159 18.96 24.41 -2.69
N VAL A 160 18.03 24.53 -1.74
CA VAL A 160 16.67 24.00 -1.85
C VAL A 160 15.73 25.14 -2.24
N GLU A 161 15.26 25.11 -3.48
CA GLU A 161 14.53 26.23 -4.09
C GLU A 161 13.05 26.22 -3.70
N THR A 162 12.39 25.07 -3.84
CA THR A 162 10.94 24.94 -3.66
C THR A 162 10.57 24.29 -2.31
N GLU A 163 9.30 24.36 -1.93
CA GLU A 163 8.79 23.57 -0.81
C GLU A 163 8.79 22.07 -1.11
N ASP A 164 8.52 21.67 -2.36
CA ASP A 164 8.51 20.25 -2.76
C ASP A 164 9.92 19.64 -2.65
N ASP A 165 10.96 20.37 -3.06
CA ASP A 165 12.35 19.92 -2.86
C ASP A 165 12.70 19.78 -1.38
N PHE A 166 12.13 20.64 -0.55
CA PHE A 166 12.38 20.58 0.88
C PHE A 166 11.67 19.39 1.54
N GLU A 167 10.41 19.12 1.19
CA GLU A 167 9.70 17.91 1.62
C GLU A 167 10.48 16.64 1.22
N ARG A 168 11.06 16.59 0.01
CA ARG A 168 11.93 15.47 -0.42
C ARG A 168 13.16 15.31 0.46
N ARG A 169 13.84 16.41 0.81
CA ARG A 169 15.02 16.35 1.71
C ARG A 169 14.62 15.89 3.11
N LEU A 170 13.49 16.36 3.62
CA LEU A 170 12.94 15.93 4.91
C LEU A 170 12.60 14.42 4.90
N PHE A 171 11.99 13.93 3.82
CA PHE A 171 11.73 12.51 3.62
C PHE A 171 13.01 11.68 3.58
N VAL A 172 14.02 12.09 2.82
CA VAL A 172 15.33 11.41 2.78
C VAL A 172 15.97 11.38 4.16
N ILE A 173 15.98 12.50 4.89
CA ILE A 173 16.50 12.57 6.27
C ILE A 173 15.76 11.58 7.18
N ARG A 174 14.44 11.48 7.06
CA ARG A 174 13.63 10.53 7.85
C ARG A 174 14.02 9.09 7.56
N LYS A 175 14.08 8.69 6.28
CA LYS A 175 14.41 7.32 5.87
C LYS A 175 15.83 6.93 6.27
N LEU A 176 16.78 7.86 6.11
CA LEU A 176 18.15 7.66 6.58
C LEU A 176 18.22 7.50 8.10
N PHE A 177 17.45 8.29 8.84
CA PHE A 177 17.40 8.19 10.29
C PHE A 177 16.83 6.85 10.75
N GLU A 178 15.68 6.44 10.23
CA GLU A 178 15.04 5.15 10.53
C GLU A 178 16.04 4.00 10.31
N ARG A 179 16.71 3.98 9.14
CA ARG A 179 17.70 2.96 8.79
C ARG A 179 18.95 2.99 9.68
N GLU A 180 19.50 4.17 9.96
CA GLU A 180 20.75 4.30 10.70
C GLU A 180 20.55 4.06 12.21
N VAL A 181 19.37 4.33 12.77
CA VAL A 181 19.02 3.94 14.14
C VAL A 181 19.05 2.43 14.30
N GLU A 182 18.38 1.69 13.40
CA GLU A 182 18.37 0.23 13.39
C GLU A 182 19.78 -0.34 13.19
N LYS A 183 20.47 0.12 12.14
CA LYS A 183 21.83 -0.37 11.80
C LYS A 183 22.85 -0.15 12.91
N ARG A 184 22.73 0.96 13.67
CA ARG A 184 23.64 1.28 14.79
C ARG A 184 23.19 0.65 16.11
N GLY A 185 22.02 -0.01 16.15
CA GLY A 185 21.44 -0.59 17.36
C GLY A 185 21.21 0.44 18.45
N ILE A 186 20.74 1.64 18.08
CA ILE A 186 20.46 2.71 19.05
C ILE A 186 19.10 2.42 19.71
N GLY A 187 19.12 1.90 20.93
CA GLY A 187 17.90 1.50 21.64
C GLY A 187 17.14 0.38 20.92
N ASP A 188 15.84 0.28 21.15
CA ASP A 188 14.93 -0.44 20.26
C ASP A 188 14.53 0.51 19.13
N SER A 189 14.90 0.18 17.89
CA SER A 189 14.66 1.06 16.74
C SER A 189 13.17 1.35 16.52
N GLU A 190 12.30 0.45 16.97
CA GLU A 190 10.84 0.58 16.89
C GLU A 190 10.30 1.73 17.74
N ASP A 191 11.06 2.18 18.75
CA ASP A 191 10.70 3.30 19.61
C ASP A 191 10.99 4.67 18.99
N PHE A 192 11.79 4.71 17.90
CA PHE A 192 12.14 5.93 17.18
C PHE A 192 11.28 6.07 15.94
N TYR A 193 10.16 6.75 16.08
CA TYR A 193 9.17 6.88 15.02
C TYR A 193 8.83 8.34 14.74
N PHE A 194 8.77 8.71 13.46
CA PHE A 194 8.28 10.01 13.02
C PHE A 194 6.82 9.91 12.55
N PRO A 195 5.82 10.30 13.38
CA PRO A 195 4.45 10.55 12.91
C PRO A 195 4.39 11.49 11.71
N SER A 196 5.27 12.49 11.69
CA SER A 196 5.42 13.43 10.57
C SER A 196 6.80 14.07 10.60
N LEU A 197 7.40 14.29 9.42
CA LEU A 197 8.55 15.18 9.24
C LEU A 197 8.34 15.95 7.93
N SER A 198 7.79 17.17 8.04
CA SER A 198 7.27 17.94 6.91
C SER A 198 7.36 19.44 7.19
N CYS A 199 7.42 20.26 6.14
CA CYS A 199 7.27 21.73 6.24
C CYS A 199 5.81 22.18 6.10
N ARG A 200 4.93 21.29 5.60
CA ARG A 200 3.51 21.57 5.34
C ARG A 200 2.59 21.08 6.44
N THR A 201 2.88 19.94 7.05
CA THR A 201 1.94 19.25 7.95
C THR A 201 2.61 18.76 9.24
N VAL A 202 1.81 18.59 10.28
CA VAL A 202 2.23 17.99 11.55
C VAL A 202 1.13 17.06 12.07
N VAL A 203 1.53 15.91 12.63
CA VAL A 203 0.61 14.90 13.15
C VAL A 203 0.73 14.82 14.67
N TYR A 204 -0.40 15.04 15.36
CA TYR A 204 -0.57 14.75 16.79
C TYR A 204 -1.39 13.48 16.92
N LYS A 205 -0.80 12.41 17.43
CA LYS A 205 -1.48 11.12 17.56
C LYS A 205 -0.94 10.33 18.74
N GLY A 206 -1.68 9.31 19.16
CA GLY A 206 -1.21 8.40 20.18
C GLY A 206 -2.20 7.28 20.47
N MET A 207 -1.84 6.39 21.39
CA MET A 207 -2.73 5.36 21.92
C MET A 207 -3.74 5.97 22.89
N LEU A 208 -4.63 6.78 22.32
CA LEU A 208 -5.57 7.66 23.00
C LEU A 208 -6.99 7.33 22.52
N THR A 209 -7.97 7.53 23.39
CA THR A 209 -9.35 7.72 22.96
C THR A 209 -9.51 9.07 22.27
N ALA A 210 -10.55 9.23 21.46
CA ALA A 210 -10.84 10.48 20.77
C ALA A 210 -10.93 11.69 21.73
N LEU A 211 -11.47 11.48 22.93
CA LEU A 211 -11.66 12.52 23.95
C LEU A 211 -10.38 12.90 24.69
N GLN A 212 -9.39 11.99 24.76
CA GLN A 212 -8.13 12.26 25.45
C GLN A 212 -7.17 13.13 24.63
N LEU A 213 -7.31 13.15 23.29
CA LEU A 213 -6.36 13.84 22.39
C LEU A 213 -6.07 15.31 22.77
N PRO A 214 -7.07 16.21 22.94
CA PRO A 214 -6.81 17.62 23.25
C PRO A 214 -6.30 17.86 24.68
N GLU A 215 -6.53 16.93 25.60
CA GLU A 215 -6.06 17.04 26.98
C GLU A 215 -4.62 16.50 27.09
N TYR A 216 -4.32 15.38 26.42
CA TYR A 216 -2.98 14.81 26.36
C TYR A 216 -2.00 15.72 25.62
N TYR A 217 -2.44 16.43 24.57
CA TYR A 217 -1.64 17.44 23.88
C TYR A 217 -2.21 18.85 24.11
N PRO A 218 -1.80 19.56 25.19
CA PRO A 218 -2.25 20.92 25.49
C PRO A 218 -2.05 21.92 24.34
N ASP A 219 -1.05 21.70 23.49
CA ASP A 219 -0.79 22.47 22.26
C ASP A 219 -2.06 22.63 21.39
N LEU A 220 -2.88 21.58 21.30
CA LEU A 220 -4.11 21.57 20.48
C LEU A 220 -5.20 22.51 20.99
N ARG A 221 -5.07 23.03 22.22
CA ARG A 221 -6.00 24.00 22.84
C ARG A 221 -5.49 25.45 22.72
N ASP A 222 -4.29 25.65 22.21
CA ASP A 222 -3.73 26.98 22.01
C ASP A 222 -4.40 27.67 20.81
N ARG A 223 -4.88 28.91 21.00
CA ARG A 223 -5.58 29.66 19.94
C ARG A 223 -4.73 29.95 18.70
N ARG A 224 -3.41 29.87 18.80
CA ARG A 224 -2.46 30.03 17.68
C ARG A 224 -2.30 28.75 16.87
N MET A 225 -2.82 27.63 17.37
CA MET A 225 -2.95 26.37 16.63
C MET A 225 -4.01 26.54 15.54
N VAL A 226 -3.63 27.21 14.44
CA VAL A 226 -4.53 27.54 13.33
C VAL A 226 -4.21 26.70 12.11
N THR A 227 -5.25 26.16 11.49
CA THR A 227 -5.13 25.37 10.25
C THR A 227 -6.30 25.69 9.33
N ALA A 228 -6.12 25.47 8.01
CA ALA A 228 -7.24 25.48 7.06
C ALA A 228 -7.73 24.06 6.73
N LEU A 229 -6.94 23.04 7.09
CA LEU A 229 -7.16 21.63 6.78
C LEU A 229 -6.80 20.80 8.02
N ALA A 230 -7.71 19.91 8.41
CA ALA A 230 -7.51 19.00 9.52
C ALA A 230 -8.07 17.62 9.16
N MET A 231 -7.23 16.59 9.18
CA MET A 231 -7.63 15.20 8.97
C MET A 231 -7.55 14.46 10.30
N PHE A 232 -8.57 13.68 10.64
CA PHE A 232 -8.66 12.99 11.93
C PHE A 232 -9.00 11.52 11.74
N HIS A 233 -8.63 10.74 12.74
CA HIS A 233 -8.95 9.32 12.77
C HIS A 233 -9.03 8.77 14.19
N SER A 234 -9.98 7.86 14.40
CA SER A 234 -10.08 7.02 15.61
C SER A 234 -9.97 5.56 15.20
N ARG A 235 -8.99 4.87 15.77
CA ARG A 235 -8.63 3.49 15.46
C ARG A 235 -9.45 2.50 16.30
N PHE A 236 -9.77 1.36 15.70
CA PHE A 236 -10.21 0.14 16.37
C PHE A 236 -9.28 -0.96 15.88
N SER A 237 -8.68 -1.71 16.78
CA SER A 237 -7.83 -2.84 16.45
C SER A 237 -8.40 -4.15 16.94
N THR A 238 -8.05 -5.22 16.25
CA THR A 238 -8.33 -6.59 16.71
C THR A 238 -7.34 -7.08 17.76
N ASN A 239 -6.32 -6.28 18.09
CA ASN A 239 -5.31 -6.60 19.11
C ASN A 239 -5.49 -5.76 20.39
N THR A 240 -4.89 -6.24 21.50
CA THR A 240 -4.81 -5.50 22.77
C THR A 240 -3.37 -5.06 23.08
N PHE A 241 -2.46 -5.09 22.09
CA PHE A 241 -1.05 -4.79 22.32
C PHE A 241 -0.81 -3.28 22.18
N PRO A 242 -0.11 -2.65 23.12
CA PRO A 242 0.04 -1.21 23.09
C PRO A 242 1.01 -0.78 22.00
N SER A 243 0.57 0.10 21.10
CA SER A 243 1.43 0.70 20.08
C SER A 243 0.97 2.10 19.69
N TRP A 244 1.75 3.10 20.11
CA TRP A 244 1.48 4.51 19.79
C TRP A 244 1.70 4.82 18.31
N LYS A 245 2.67 4.15 17.65
CA LYS A 245 3.01 4.42 16.25
C LYS A 245 1.91 3.99 15.27
N LEU A 246 1.12 2.97 15.61
CA LEU A 246 0.02 2.45 14.79
C LEU A 246 -1.24 3.33 14.82
N ALA A 247 -1.33 4.31 15.72
CA ALA A 247 -2.38 5.30 15.64
C ALA A 247 -2.32 6.04 14.29
N HIS A 248 -3.48 6.45 13.80
CA HIS A 248 -3.62 7.32 12.63
C HIS A 248 -3.84 8.78 13.09
N PRO A 249 -3.72 9.77 12.19
CA PRO A 249 -3.26 9.67 10.80
C PRO A 249 -1.83 9.16 10.60
N TYR A 250 -1.55 8.64 9.42
CA TYR A 250 -0.18 8.51 8.91
C TYR A 250 0.28 9.83 8.27
N ARG A 251 1.38 9.84 7.52
CA ARG A 251 2.00 11.10 7.05
C ARG A 251 1.14 11.81 6.02
N THR A 252 0.44 11.05 5.18
CA THR A 252 -0.37 11.58 4.09
C THR A 252 -1.80 11.07 4.12
N ILE A 253 -2.07 9.94 4.78
CA ILE A 253 -3.41 9.30 4.77
C ILE A 253 -4.03 9.02 6.13
N SER A 254 -5.34 8.87 6.11
CA SER A 254 -6.13 8.13 7.10
C SER A 254 -7.02 7.13 6.38
N HIS A 255 -7.00 5.88 6.82
CA HIS A 255 -7.70 4.78 6.16
C HIS A 255 -8.70 4.13 7.10
N ASN A 256 -9.96 4.05 6.68
CA ASN A 256 -10.93 3.12 7.24
C ASN A 256 -11.07 1.96 6.28
N GLY A 257 -10.66 0.76 6.70
CA GLY A 257 -10.69 -0.38 5.81
C GLY A 257 -9.58 -1.38 6.08
N GLU A 258 -9.38 -2.27 5.12
CA GLU A 258 -8.34 -3.28 5.12
C GLU A 258 -7.85 -3.51 3.69
N ILE A 259 -6.53 -3.53 3.47
CA ILE A 259 -5.95 -3.90 2.17
C ILE A 259 -5.72 -5.42 2.13
N ASN A 260 -6.60 -6.14 1.43
CA ASN A 260 -6.57 -7.61 1.37
C ASN A 260 -5.56 -8.16 0.34
N THR A 261 -5.00 -7.30 -0.52
CA THR A 261 -3.93 -7.66 -1.46
C THR A 261 -2.52 -7.38 -0.91
N LEU A 262 -2.39 -6.97 0.36
CA LEU A 262 -1.16 -6.41 0.93
C LEU A 262 0.11 -7.23 0.65
N ARG A 263 0.08 -8.55 0.81
CA ARG A 263 1.27 -9.39 0.59
C ARG A 263 1.75 -9.33 -0.86
N GLY A 264 0.83 -9.30 -1.81
CA GLY A 264 1.16 -9.11 -3.22
C GLY A 264 1.79 -7.74 -3.44
N ASN A 265 1.16 -6.70 -2.92
CA ASN A 265 1.62 -5.31 -3.09
C ASN A 265 3.02 -5.09 -2.47
N LYS A 266 3.29 -5.67 -1.29
CA LYS A 266 4.62 -5.63 -0.65
C LYS A 266 5.70 -6.24 -1.55
N ASN A 267 5.45 -7.45 -2.04
CA ASN A 267 6.40 -8.17 -2.89
C ASN A 267 6.66 -7.43 -4.21
N TRP A 268 5.61 -6.89 -4.83
CA TRP A 268 5.74 -6.15 -6.08
C TRP A 268 6.44 -4.81 -5.89
N MET A 269 6.18 -4.09 -4.80
CA MET A 269 6.95 -2.89 -4.46
C MET A 269 8.42 -3.21 -4.23
N ALA A 270 8.74 -4.29 -3.51
CA ALA A 270 10.12 -4.73 -3.30
C ALA A 270 10.83 -5.07 -4.62
N ALA A 271 10.16 -5.74 -5.56
CA ALA A 271 10.70 -6.00 -6.88
C ALA A 271 10.98 -4.71 -7.66
N ARG A 272 10.11 -3.70 -7.55
CA ARG A 272 10.26 -2.40 -8.23
C ARG A 272 11.39 -1.56 -7.68
N GLU A 273 11.84 -1.76 -6.44
CA GLU A 273 12.95 -0.98 -5.85
C GLU A 273 14.22 -1.03 -6.70
N ALA A 274 14.46 -2.14 -7.40
CA ALA A 274 15.60 -2.31 -8.31
C ALA A 274 15.50 -1.46 -9.59
N LEU A 275 14.31 -1.01 -9.96
CA LEU A 275 14.02 -0.25 -11.19
C LEU A 275 13.70 1.22 -10.93
N LEU A 276 13.63 1.65 -9.67
CA LEU A 276 13.22 3.01 -9.34
C LEU A 276 14.27 4.03 -9.83
N GLU A 277 13.82 4.94 -10.68
CA GLU A 277 14.59 6.10 -11.12
C GLU A 277 13.67 7.32 -11.23
N THR A 278 14.11 8.48 -10.76
CA THR A 278 13.35 9.73 -10.94
C THR A 278 14.26 10.94 -10.80
N PRO A 279 14.06 11.99 -11.61
CA PRO A 279 14.84 13.22 -11.51
C PRO A 279 14.62 13.97 -10.18
N HIS A 280 13.63 13.58 -9.38
CA HIS A 280 13.28 14.24 -8.13
C HIS A 280 14.14 13.80 -6.93
N PHE A 281 14.86 12.69 -7.02
CA PHE A 281 15.78 12.23 -5.97
C PHE A 281 17.19 12.05 -6.53
N ASP A 282 18.18 12.78 -5.98
CA ASP A 282 19.58 12.65 -6.41
C ASP A 282 20.13 11.23 -6.22
N ASP A 283 19.68 10.56 -5.16
CA ASP A 283 20.10 9.21 -4.78
C ASP A 283 18.92 8.47 -4.13
N ILE A 284 18.18 7.75 -4.97
CA ILE A 284 17.00 6.99 -4.55
C ILE A 284 17.35 5.80 -3.66
N GLN A 285 18.60 5.33 -3.65
CA GLN A 285 19.05 4.24 -2.77
C GLN A 285 19.05 4.67 -1.30
N LYS A 286 19.02 5.98 -1.01
CA LYS A 286 18.90 6.51 0.36
C LYS A 286 17.54 6.26 0.99
N ILE A 287 16.49 6.10 0.18
CA ILE A 287 15.11 5.95 0.67
C ILE A 287 14.66 4.49 0.76
N LEU A 288 15.47 3.54 0.30
CA LEU A 288 15.18 2.11 0.37
C LEU A 288 15.45 1.52 1.78
N PRO A 289 14.66 0.52 2.23
CA PRO A 289 13.45 0.01 1.57
C PRO A 289 12.29 1.01 1.70
N ILE A 290 11.41 1.05 0.70
CA ILE A 290 10.26 1.96 0.64
C ILE A 290 9.20 1.53 1.64
N ILE A 291 8.76 0.28 1.53
CA ILE A 291 7.69 -0.28 2.34
C ILE A 291 8.29 -0.82 3.64
N ASP A 292 7.80 -0.32 4.76
CA ASP A 292 8.03 -0.96 6.06
C ASP A 292 7.18 -2.24 6.14
N GLU A 293 7.83 -3.40 6.01
CA GLU A 293 7.14 -4.70 6.06
C GLU A 293 6.53 -5.01 7.43
N ALA A 294 7.04 -4.42 8.51
CA ALA A 294 6.52 -4.59 9.86
C ALA A 294 5.32 -3.67 10.16
N GLY A 295 5.12 -2.64 9.31
CA GLY A 295 3.99 -1.72 9.37
C GLY A 295 2.63 -2.37 9.12
N SER A 296 1.57 -1.66 9.50
CA SER A 296 0.20 -2.03 9.15
C SER A 296 -0.03 -1.91 7.64
N ASP A 297 -1.11 -2.50 7.14
CA ASP A 297 -1.56 -2.35 5.76
C ASP A 297 -1.62 -0.89 5.29
N THR A 298 -2.12 -0.02 6.16
CA THR A 298 -2.25 1.41 5.95
C THR A 298 -0.89 2.11 5.95
N ALA A 299 0.03 1.71 6.83
CA ALA A 299 1.39 2.26 6.83
C ALA A 299 2.08 1.98 5.48
N CYS A 300 1.92 0.76 4.95
CA CYS A 300 2.46 0.39 3.64
C CYS A 300 1.82 1.21 2.51
N LEU A 301 0.50 1.43 2.55
CA LEU A 301 -0.19 2.27 1.57
C LEU A 301 0.30 3.74 1.64
N ASP A 302 0.50 4.27 2.85
CA ASP A 302 1.06 5.61 3.07
C ASP A 302 2.48 5.73 2.51
N ASN A 303 3.33 4.70 2.69
CA ASN A 303 4.68 4.68 2.12
C ASN A 303 4.67 4.70 0.58
N ALA A 304 3.78 3.90 -0.03
CA ALA A 304 3.64 3.89 -1.49
C ALA A 304 3.12 5.24 -2.02
N LEU A 305 2.12 5.84 -1.36
CA LEU A 305 1.59 7.14 -1.74
C LEU A 305 2.63 8.26 -1.59
N GLU A 306 3.37 8.27 -0.49
CA GLU A 306 4.41 9.24 -0.22
C GLU A 306 5.55 9.13 -1.24
N LEU A 307 5.98 7.92 -1.60
CA LEU A 307 6.95 7.69 -2.68
C LEU A 307 6.44 8.27 -4.02
N LEU A 308 5.22 7.91 -4.43
CA LEU A 308 4.66 8.36 -5.71
C LEU A 308 4.52 9.89 -5.76
N THR A 309 4.09 10.49 -4.66
CA THR A 309 3.87 11.94 -4.56
C THR A 309 5.19 12.71 -4.58
N LEU A 310 6.16 12.30 -3.75
CA LEU A 310 7.46 12.96 -3.69
C LEU A 310 8.30 12.68 -4.94
N GLY A 311 8.08 11.55 -5.62
CA GLY A 311 8.67 11.23 -6.90
C GLY A 311 8.06 11.95 -8.10
N GLY A 312 7.12 12.89 -7.89
CA GLY A 312 6.70 13.87 -8.90
C GLY A 312 5.23 13.80 -9.29
N ARG A 313 4.48 12.76 -8.89
CA ARG A 313 3.07 12.63 -9.28
C ARG A 313 2.18 13.47 -8.35
N PRO A 314 1.15 14.19 -8.86
CA PRO A 314 0.13 14.78 -8.01
C PRO A 314 -0.54 13.71 -7.14
N VAL A 315 -0.91 14.04 -5.89
CA VAL A 315 -1.47 13.07 -4.95
C VAL A 315 -2.75 12.40 -5.48
N GLU A 316 -3.58 13.13 -6.22
CA GLU A 316 -4.76 12.58 -6.91
C GLU A 316 -4.42 11.51 -7.97
N HIS A 317 -3.29 11.67 -8.66
CA HIS A 317 -2.83 10.75 -9.70
C HIS A 317 -2.28 9.50 -9.03
N ALA A 318 -1.43 9.66 -8.02
CA ALA A 318 -0.91 8.54 -7.23
C ALA A 318 -2.04 7.71 -6.59
N MET A 319 -3.08 8.36 -6.06
CA MET A 319 -4.27 7.66 -5.54
C MET A 319 -5.04 6.91 -6.63
N MET A 320 -5.13 7.44 -7.85
CA MET A 320 -5.75 6.75 -8.98
C MET A 320 -4.93 5.56 -9.50
N MET A 321 -3.61 5.53 -9.23
CA MET A 321 -2.75 4.37 -9.50
C MET A 321 -2.92 3.28 -8.44
N LEU A 322 -2.91 3.67 -7.15
CA LEU A 322 -2.99 2.74 -6.02
C LEU A 322 -4.40 2.16 -5.86
N ILE A 323 -5.44 3.00 -5.97
CA ILE A 323 -6.86 2.62 -5.81
C ILE A 323 -7.62 3.03 -7.09
N PRO A 324 -7.41 2.32 -8.22
CA PRO A 324 -8.07 2.62 -9.47
C PRO A 324 -9.56 2.27 -9.44
N GLU A 325 -10.32 2.88 -10.35
CA GLU A 325 -11.69 2.47 -10.63
C GLU A 325 -11.73 1.09 -11.28
N ALA A 326 -12.85 0.38 -11.14
CA ALA A 326 -13.12 -0.75 -12.03
C ALA A 326 -13.30 -0.24 -13.47
N TRP A 327 -12.29 -0.50 -14.33
CA TRP A 327 -12.21 0.07 -15.67
C TRP A 327 -12.38 -0.97 -16.80
N SER A 328 -11.88 -2.19 -16.62
CA SER A 328 -11.82 -3.23 -17.66
C SER A 328 -13.20 -3.59 -18.22
N GLY A 329 -14.16 -3.88 -17.33
CA GLY A 329 -15.55 -4.20 -17.68
C GLY A 329 -16.46 -2.98 -17.90
N HIS A 330 -15.95 -1.75 -17.81
CA HIS A 330 -16.80 -0.55 -17.78
C HIS A 330 -17.15 -0.07 -19.20
N GLU A 331 -18.24 -0.58 -19.77
CA GLU A 331 -18.64 -0.31 -21.17
C GLU A 331 -18.78 1.19 -21.52
N THR A 332 -19.29 2.01 -20.60
CA THR A 332 -19.58 3.44 -20.85
C THR A 332 -18.43 4.39 -20.51
N MET A 333 -17.26 3.88 -20.12
CA MET A 333 -16.09 4.71 -19.82
C MET A 333 -15.47 5.20 -21.13
N SER A 334 -15.02 6.48 -21.17
CA SER A 334 -14.39 7.03 -22.36
C SER A 334 -13.09 6.30 -22.69
N ALA A 335 -12.70 6.29 -23.97
CA ALA A 335 -11.51 5.59 -24.43
C ALA A 335 -10.24 6.14 -23.75
N GLU A 336 -10.15 7.47 -23.59
CA GLU A 336 -9.01 8.14 -22.97
C GLU A 336 -8.86 7.72 -21.50
N LYS A 337 -9.98 7.64 -20.77
CA LYS A 337 -9.97 7.22 -19.36
C LYS A 337 -9.65 5.72 -19.22
N LYS A 338 -10.11 4.88 -20.15
CA LYS A 338 -9.74 3.46 -20.20
C LYS A 338 -8.24 3.30 -20.47
N ALA A 339 -7.71 4.01 -21.48
CA ALA A 339 -6.29 4.00 -21.81
C ALA A 339 -5.42 4.46 -20.64
N PHE A 340 -5.85 5.49 -19.91
CA PHE A 340 -5.19 5.91 -18.66
C PHE A 340 -5.11 4.76 -17.65
N TYR A 341 -6.21 4.08 -17.34
CA TYR A 341 -6.16 3.02 -16.33
C TYR A 341 -5.45 1.75 -16.80
N GLU A 342 -5.64 1.38 -18.06
CA GLU A 342 -4.91 0.26 -18.68
C GLU A 342 -3.41 0.53 -18.59
N TYR A 343 -2.96 1.73 -18.97
CA TYR A 343 -1.56 2.14 -18.84
C TYR A 343 -1.05 2.13 -17.40
N HIS A 344 -1.84 2.52 -16.40
CA HIS A 344 -1.35 2.48 -15.02
C HIS A 344 -1.40 1.07 -14.41
N SER A 345 -2.27 0.18 -14.91
CA SER A 345 -2.29 -1.23 -14.50
C SER A 345 -1.03 -2.00 -14.90
N LEU A 346 -0.33 -1.49 -15.92
CA LEU A 346 0.97 -1.94 -16.38
C LEU A 346 2.12 -1.60 -15.41
N LEU A 347 1.92 -0.62 -14.51
CA LEU A 347 2.95 -0.09 -13.60
C LEU A 347 2.66 -0.41 -12.13
N MET A 348 1.38 -0.48 -11.76
CA MET A 348 0.95 -0.63 -10.37
C MET A 348 -0.28 -1.55 -10.31
N GLU A 349 -0.14 -2.65 -9.57
CA GLU A 349 -1.28 -3.46 -9.19
C GLU A 349 -2.16 -2.73 -8.16
N PRO A 350 -3.48 -2.94 -8.19
CA PRO A 350 -4.37 -2.30 -7.24
C PRO A 350 -4.13 -2.72 -5.79
N TRP A 351 -4.09 -1.72 -4.91
CA TRP A 351 -4.12 -1.90 -3.46
C TRP A 351 -5.59 -2.05 -3.03
N ASP A 352 -6.08 -3.29 -3.13
CA ASP A 352 -7.50 -3.61 -3.06
C ASP A 352 -7.94 -4.08 -1.67
N GLY A 353 -9.25 -4.07 -1.46
CA GLY A 353 -9.92 -4.35 -0.20
C GLY A 353 -10.87 -3.21 0.19
N PRO A 354 -11.71 -3.40 1.22
CA PRO A 354 -12.61 -2.35 1.67
C PRO A 354 -11.80 -1.14 2.09
N ALA A 355 -12.04 0.02 1.48
CA ALA A 355 -11.25 1.20 1.77
C ALA A 355 -12.07 2.49 1.66
N SER A 356 -11.93 3.33 2.67
CA SER A 356 -12.27 4.75 2.63
C SER A 356 -11.04 5.51 3.08
N VAL A 357 -10.29 6.03 2.12
CA VAL A 357 -9.00 6.68 2.35
C VAL A 357 -9.17 8.18 2.20
N ALA A 358 -8.93 8.92 3.29
CA ALA A 358 -8.67 10.35 3.23
C ALA A 358 -7.16 10.56 3.02
N PHE A 359 -6.78 11.49 2.16
CA PHE A 359 -5.38 11.75 1.81
C PHE A 359 -5.11 13.24 1.61
N THR A 360 -3.87 13.67 1.83
CA THR A 360 -3.45 15.07 1.69
C THR A 360 -1.95 15.20 1.43
N ASP A 361 -1.55 16.19 0.63
CA ASP A 361 -0.16 16.67 0.51
C ASP A 361 0.10 17.97 1.30
N GLY A 362 -0.93 18.46 2.02
CA GLY A 362 -0.92 19.70 2.78
C GLY A 362 -1.43 20.92 2.02
N ARG A 363 -1.63 20.81 0.69
CA ARG A 363 -2.19 21.85 -0.20
C ARG A 363 -3.53 21.42 -0.80
N THR A 364 -3.70 20.12 -0.96
CA THR A 364 -4.90 19.44 -1.44
C THR A 364 -5.29 18.38 -0.43
N ILE A 365 -6.59 18.20 -0.21
CA ILE A 365 -7.13 17.10 0.57
C ILE A 365 -8.26 16.44 -0.19
N GLY A 366 -8.29 15.12 -0.14
CA GLY A 366 -9.32 14.36 -0.81
C GLY A 366 -9.68 13.09 -0.07
N ALA A 367 -10.64 12.39 -0.64
CA ALA A 367 -10.92 11.02 -0.29
C ALA A 367 -11.39 10.21 -1.48
N VAL A 368 -11.08 8.92 -1.41
CA VAL A 368 -11.48 7.91 -2.39
C VAL A 368 -11.99 6.69 -1.65
N LEU A 369 -12.94 5.99 -2.29
CA LEU A 369 -13.37 4.68 -1.86
C LEU A 369 -12.68 3.61 -2.72
N ASP A 370 -12.60 2.39 -2.18
CA ASP A 370 -12.27 1.23 -2.99
C ASP A 370 -13.22 1.09 -4.20
N ARG A 371 -12.81 0.29 -5.18
CA ARG A 371 -13.55 0.08 -6.44
C ARG A 371 -15.01 -0.36 -6.24
N ASN A 372 -15.33 -0.99 -5.09
CA ASN A 372 -16.64 -1.52 -4.74
C ASN A 372 -17.41 -0.60 -3.77
N GLY A 373 -16.74 0.38 -3.17
CA GLY A 373 -17.30 1.29 -2.17
C GLY A 373 -17.81 0.58 -0.92
N LEU A 374 -17.00 -0.32 -0.36
CA LEU A 374 -17.36 -1.18 0.76
C LEU A 374 -17.38 -0.43 2.11
N ARG A 375 -16.84 0.79 2.16
CA ARG A 375 -16.84 1.65 3.35
C ARG A 375 -17.64 2.94 3.14
N PRO A 376 -18.33 3.46 4.17
CA PRO A 376 -19.12 4.67 4.05
C PRO A 376 -18.23 5.92 4.09
N SER A 377 -18.58 6.92 3.27
CA SER A 377 -18.04 8.28 3.36
C SER A 377 -19.09 9.29 2.94
N ARG A 378 -19.35 10.28 3.80
CA ARG A 378 -20.34 11.35 3.63
C ARG A 378 -19.63 12.69 3.71
N TYR A 379 -20.12 13.66 2.95
CA TYR A 379 -19.63 15.04 3.05
C TYR A 379 -20.77 16.04 3.12
N LEU A 380 -20.49 17.17 3.75
CA LEU A 380 -21.32 18.37 3.73
C LEU A 380 -20.44 19.58 3.45
N VAL A 381 -21.01 20.56 2.75
CA VAL A 381 -20.40 21.85 2.46
C VAL A 381 -21.33 22.90 3.04
N THR A 382 -20.79 23.83 3.82
CA THR A 382 -21.54 24.95 4.39
C THR A 382 -21.50 26.16 3.47
N LYS A 383 -22.41 27.12 3.67
CA LYS A 383 -22.43 28.41 2.95
C LYS A 383 -21.22 29.30 3.29
N GLY A 384 -20.55 29.02 4.40
CA GLY A 384 -19.28 29.64 4.81
C GLY A 384 -18.05 28.86 4.38
N ASP A 385 -18.10 28.12 3.26
CA ASP A 385 -16.96 27.43 2.64
C ASP A 385 -16.27 26.35 3.50
N LEU A 386 -16.86 25.94 4.63
CA LEU A 386 -16.39 24.77 5.38
C LEU A 386 -16.90 23.48 4.74
N VAL A 387 -15.99 22.58 4.43
CA VAL A 387 -16.25 21.19 4.04
C VAL A 387 -15.98 20.28 5.23
N VAL A 388 -16.92 19.38 5.51
CA VAL A 388 -16.76 18.29 6.48
C VAL A 388 -16.99 16.99 5.74
N MET A 389 -15.99 16.12 5.72
CA MET A 389 -16.09 14.75 5.22
C MET A 389 -15.84 13.79 6.37
N ALA A 390 -16.69 12.78 6.55
CA ALA A 390 -16.46 11.74 7.54
C ALA A 390 -17.14 10.42 7.13
N SER A 391 -16.71 9.35 7.78
CA SER A 391 -17.35 8.02 7.67
C SER A 391 -18.85 8.03 8.01
N GLU A 392 -19.32 8.99 8.81
CA GLU A 392 -20.72 9.19 9.15
C GLU A 392 -21.19 10.63 8.94
N SER A 393 -22.49 10.81 8.72
CA SER A 393 -23.12 12.12 8.77
C SER A 393 -23.48 12.49 10.21
N GLY A 394 -23.42 13.77 10.56
CA GLY A 394 -23.80 14.24 11.90
C GLY A 394 -22.65 14.31 12.90
N VAL A 395 -21.40 14.21 12.43
CA VAL A 395 -20.20 14.41 13.26
C VAL A 395 -20.06 15.83 13.79
N LEU A 396 -20.79 16.80 13.23
CA LEU A 396 -20.83 18.18 13.70
C LEU A 396 -22.26 18.74 13.64
N PRO A 397 -22.66 19.57 14.62
CA PRO A 397 -23.91 20.31 14.56
C PRO A 397 -23.79 21.43 13.52
N VAL A 398 -24.45 21.26 12.38
CA VAL A 398 -24.53 22.29 11.33
C VAL A 398 -26.00 22.59 11.10
N GLU A 399 -26.40 23.84 11.37
CA GLU A 399 -27.75 24.33 11.08
C GLU A 399 -28.12 24.10 9.62
N ASP A 400 -29.32 23.57 9.36
CA ASP A 400 -29.75 23.21 8.00
C ASP A 400 -29.74 24.42 7.05
N ASP A 401 -30.04 25.62 7.55
CA ASP A 401 -29.98 26.87 6.79
C ASP A 401 -28.54 27.26 6.39
N ASN A 402 -27.51 26.72 7.06
CA ASN A 402 -26.10 26.94 6.71
C ASN A 402 -25.55 25.87 5.75
N VAL A 403 -26.33 24.84 5.42
CA VAL A 403 -25.90 23.79 4.49
C VAL A 403 -26.01 24.31 3.05
N LEU A 404 -24.92 24.22 2.30
CA LEU A 404 -24.88 24.46 0.86
C LEU A 404 -25.09 23.16 0.07
N MET A 405 -24.42 22.09 0.47
CA MET A 405 -24.48 20.78 -0.20
C MET A 405 -24.28 19.64 0.81
N LYS A 406 -24.97 18.51 0.60
CA LYS A 406 -24.72 17.23 1.27
C LYS A 406 -24.55 16.14 0.21
N GLY A 407 -23.64 15.20 0.42
CA GLY A 407 -23.39 14.12 -0.51
C GLY A 407 -22.72 12.91 0.13
N ARG A 408 -22.40 11.93 -0.72
CA ARG A 408 -21.64 10.73 -0.35
C ARG A 408 -20.60 10.43 -1.42
N LEU A 409 -19.49 9.83 -1.02
CA LEU A 409 -18.56 9.25 -1.99
C LEU A 409 -19.24 8.04 -2.65
N GLN A 410 -18.88 7.78 -3.89
CA GLN A 410 -19.39 6.69 -4.70
C GLN A 410 -18.19 5.81 -5.12
N PRO A 411 -18.39 4.49 -5.30
CA PRO A 411 -17.35 3.61 -5.82
C PRO A 411 -16.70 4.20 -7.06
N GLY A 412 -15.37 4.19 -7.07
CA GLY A 412 -14.58 4.74 -8.16
C GLY A 412 -14.57 6.26 -8.30
N ARG A 413 -15.31 7.05 -7.51
CA ARG A 413 -15.25 8.53 -7.59
C ARG A 413 -14.31 9.10 -6.54
N MET A 414 -13.58 10.14 -6.91
CA MET A 414 -12.71 10.89 -6.01
C MET A 414 -13.37 12.20 -5.60
N PHE A 415 -13.34 12.50 -4.30
CA PHE A 415 -13.70 13.80 -3.76
C PHE A 415 -12.40 14.56 -3.49
N LEU A 416 -12.18 15.70 -4.15
CA LEU A 416 -10.92 16.45 -4.06
C LEU A 416 -11.18 17.93 -3.78
N VAL A 417 -10.45 18.49 -2.82
CA VAL A 417 -10.46 19.92 -2.47
C VAL A 417 -9.05 20.48 -2.65
N SER A 418 -8.91 21.43 -3.56
CA SER A 418 -7.67 22.19 -3.73
C SER A 418 -7.78 23.51 -2.97
N LEU A 419 -6.90 23.73 -1.99
CA LEU A 419 -6.85 25.02 -1.28
C LEU A 419 -6.24 26.12 -2.16
N GLU A 420 -5.39 25.75 -3.13
CA GLU A 420 -4.81 26.68 -4.10
C GLU A 420 -5.87 27.21 -5.06
N GLU A 421 -6.71 26.34 -5.63
CA GLU A 421 -7.82 26.75 -6.49
C GLU A 421 -9.04 27.26 -5.71
N GLY A 422 -9.05 27.03 -4.40
CA GLY A 422 -10.10 27.52 -3.51
C GLY A 422 -11.45 26.83 -3.70
N ARG A 423 -11.50 25.58 -4.17
CA ARG A 423 -12.74 24.89 -4.57
C ARG A 423 -12.64 23.36 -4.50
N ILE A 424 -13.81 22.72 -4.60
CA ILE A 424 -13.92 21.28 -4.85
C ILE A 424 -13.67 21.06 -6.35
N ILE A 425 -12.74 20.17 -6.68
CA ILE A 425 -12.48 19.73 -8.05
C ILE A 425 -13.45 18.60 -8.39
N GLY A 426 -14.19 18.73 -9.48
CA GLY A 426 -15.15 17.72 -9.89
C GLY A 426 -14.45 16.44 -10.36
N ASP A 427 -14.94 15.28 -9.94
CA ASP A 427 -14.41 13.96 -10.32
C ASP A 427 -14.21 13.77 -11.84
N THR A 428 -15.19 14.19 -12.64
CA THR A 428 -15.10 14.13 -14.12
C THR A 428 -14.03 15.06 -14.67
N GLU A 429 -13.96 16.29 -14.15
CA GLU A 429 -12.95 17.28 -14.55
C GLU A 429 -11.54 16.78 -14.22
N LEU A 430 -11.35 16.31 -13.00
CA LEU A 430 -10.10 15.75 -12.50
C LEU A 430 -9.61 14.62 -13.41
N LYS A 431 -10.48 13.64 -13.68
CA LYS A 431 -10.10 12.44 -14.43
C LYS A 431 -9.90 12.71 -15.91
N GLN A 432 -10.66 13.61 -16.49
CA GLN A 432 -10.42 14.07 -17.85
C GLN A 432 -9.09 14.80 -17.97
N ARG A 433 -8.74 15.64 -16.99
CA ARG A 433 -7.44 16.33 -16.94
C ARG A 433 -6.29 15.33 -16.88
N LEU A 434 -6.36 14.34 -15.99
CA LEU A 434 -5.31 13.33 -15.85
C LEU A 434 -5.24 12.38 -17.06
N ALA A 435 -6.38 11.86 -17.51
CA ALA A 435 -6.44 10.96 -18.67
C ALA A 435 -6.06 11.65 -19.99
N GLY A 436 -6.20 12.97 -20.08
CA GLY A 436 -5.78 13.77 -21.23
C GLY A 436 -4.40 14.43 -21.08
N ALA A 437 -3.66 14.16 -20.00
CA ALA A 437 -2.34 14.76 -19.77
C ALA A 437 -1.30 14.24 -20.77
N HIS A 438 -1.44 12.99 -21.21
CA HIS A 438 -0.54 12.31 -22.13
C HIS A 438 -1.32 11.44 -23.13
N ASP A 439 -0.64 11.01 -24.20
CA ASP A 439 -1.19 10.07 -25.18
C ASP A 439 -1.04 8.62 -24.70
N TYR A 440 -1.83 8.25 -23.69
CA TYR A 440 -1.78 6.91 -23.11
C TYR A 440 -2.12 5.81 -24.12
N ASP A 441 -3.00 6.07 -25.08
CA ASP A 441 -3.35 5.11 -26.13
C ASP A 441 -2.16 4.86 -27.06
N GLY A 442 -1.47 5.92 -27.47
CA GLY A 442 -0.20 5.82 -28.21
C GLY A 442 0.85 5.03 -27.43
N TRP A 443 1.02 5.31 -26.14
CA TRP A 443 1.96 4.56 -25.28
C TRP A 443 1.57 3.10 -25.15
N LEU A 444 0.29 2.76 -25.00
CA LEU A 444 -0.17 1.38 -24.99
C LEU A 444 0.13 0.68 -26.33
N GLY A 445 -0.12 1.34 -27.47
CA GLY A 445 0.16 0.79 -28.78
C GLY A 445 1.63 0.45 -29.05
N GLU A 446 2.55 1.16 -28.38
CA GLU A 446 4.00 0.91 -28.49
C GLU A 446 4.51 -0.18 -27.53
N ASN A 447 3.83 -0.39 -26.41
CA ASN A 447 4.37 -1.13 -25.25
C ASN A 447 3.58 -2.37 -24.86
N LEU A 448 2.30 -2.44 -25.22
CA LEU A 448 1.39 -3.53 -24.87
C LEU A 448 1.04 -4.32 -26.14
N THR A 449 1.49 -5.57 -26.19
CA THR A 449 1.11 -6.50 -27.27
C THR A 449 0.01 -7.43 -26.78
N ARG A 450 -1.10 -7.56 -27.51
CA ARG A 450 -2.12 -8.55 -27.15
C ARG A 450 -1.66 -9.92 -27.63
N LEU A 451 -1.91 -10.97 -26.85
CA LEU A 451 -1.60 -12.35 -27.22
C LEU A 451 -2.13 -12.73 -28.62
N ALA A 452 -3.31 -12.24 -28.99
CA ALA A 452 -3.93 -12.49 -30.29
C ALA A 452 -3.16 -11.87 -31.48
N ASP A 453 -2.34 -10.84 -31.23
CA ASP A 453 -1.57 -10.14 -32.25
C ASP A 453 -0.16 -10.74 -32.46
N LEU A 454 0.22 -11.70 -31.60
CA LEU A 454 1.50 -12.41 -31.74
C LEU A 454 1.51 -13.34 -32.95
N PRO A 455 2.68 -13.61 -33.55
CA PRO A 455 2.81 -14.54 -34.65
C PRO A 455 2.19 -15.90 -34.30
N ALA A 456 1.34 -16.42 -35.18
CA ALA A 456 0.74 -17.74 -34.99
C ALA A 456 1.83 -18.83 -35.04
N ALA A 457 1.73 -19.79 -34.13
CA ALA A 457 2.63 -20.95 -34.09
C ALA A 457 1.82 -22.25 -33.98
N ALA A 458 2.32 -23.30 -34.63
CA ALA A 458 1.67 -24.60 -34.59
C ALA A 458 1.85 -25.23 -33.21
N PRO A 459 0.75 -25.64 -32.52
CA PRO A 459 0.88 -26.36 -31.26
C PRO A 459 1.53 -27.72 -31.47
N PRO A 460 2.22 -28.26 -30.45
CA PRO A 460 2.74 -29.62 -30.49
C PRO A 460 1.60 -30.63 -30.64
N ALA A 461 1.90 -31.78 -31.27
CA ALA A 461 0.92 -32.83 -31.47
C ALA A 461 0.35 -33.33 -30.12
N PRO A 462 -0.97 -33.58 -30.02
CA PRO A 462 -1.58 -34.15 -28.82
C PRO A 462 -0.98 -35.52 -28.49
N ILE A 463 -0.69 -35.73 -27.20
CA ILE A 463 -0.26 -37.03 -26.69
C ILE A 463 -1.51 -37.86 -26.40
N GLY A 464 -1.54 -39.09 -26.92
CA GLY A 464 -2.66 -40.02 -26.75
C GLY A 464 -2.22 -41.41 -26.31
N GLY A 465 -3.21 -42.29 -26.09
CA GLY A 465 -2.98 -43.70 -25.79
C GLY A 465 -2.17 -43.95 -24.51
N ALA A 466 -1.27 -44.93 -24.55
CA ALA A 466 -0.46 -45.35 -23.41
C ALA A 466 0.46 -44.24 -22.87
N ALA A 467 1.07 -43.45 -23.76
CA ALA A 467 1.97 -42.35 -23.37
C ALA A 467 1.27 -41.26 -22.55
N LEU A 468 0.00 -40.96 -22.86
CA LEU A 468 -0.81 -40.04 -22.05
C LEU A 468 -1.08 -40.62 -20.67
N LEU A 469 -1.42 -41.91 -20.60
CA LEU A 469 -1.71 -42.58 -19.33
C LEU A 469 -0.47 -42.65 -18.43
N GLU A 470 0.70 -42.96 -18.98
CA GLU A 470 1.97 -42.97 -18.24
C GLU A 470 2.29 -41.61 -17.65
N ARG A 471 2.15 -40.53 -18.42
CA ARG A 471 2.34 -39.15 -17.92
C ARG A 471 1.32 -38.80 -16.84
N GLN A 472 0.04 -39.14 -17.04
CA GLN A 472 -1.00 -38.93 -16.04
C GLN A 472 -0.66 -39.62 -14.71
N ILE A 473 -0.17 -40.86 -14.75
CA ILE A 473 0.25 -41.58 -13.56
C ILE A 473 1.46 -40.89 -12.90
N ALA A 474 2.47 -40.49 -13.69
CA ALA A 474 3.68 -39.84 -13.18
C ALA A 474 3.39 -38.53 -12.42
N ILE A 475 2.42 -37.74 -12.89
CA ILE A 475 2.02 -36.47 -12.26
C ILE A 475 0.84 -36.61 -11.27
N GLY A 476 0.44 -37.85 -10.93
CA GLY A 476 -0.53 -38.12 -9.87
C GLY A 476 -2.02 -37.96 -10.26
N TYR A 477 -2.37 -38.01 -11.54
CA TYR A 477 -3.77 -37.97 -11.97
C TYR A 477 -4.47 -39.28 -11.62
N THR A 478 -5.69 -39.17 -11.10
CA THR A 478 -6.53 -40.32 -10.75
C THR A 478 -7.71 -40.48 -11.71
N GLY A 479 -8.22 -41.71 -11.82
CA GLY A 479 -9.44 -41.99 -12.59
C GLY A 479 -10.67 -41.25 -12.04
N GLU A 480 -10.77 -41.10 -10.72
CA GLU A 480 -11.81 -40.30 -10.07
C GLU A 480 -11.69 -38.82 -10.43
N GLY A 481 -10.49 -38.24 -10.36
CA GLY A 481 -10.28 -36.84 -10.74
C GLY A 481 -10.57 -36.58 -12.22
N ALA A 482 -10.27 -37.54 -13.10
CA ALA A 482 -10.63 -37.45 -14.51
C ALA A 482 -12.14 -37.49 -14.71
N LYS A 483 -12.84 -38.40 -14.02
CA LYS A 483 -14.28 -38.62 -14.19
C LYS A 483 -15.14 -37.55 -13.52
N TYR A 484 -14.84 -37.19 -12.29
CA TYR A 484 -15.71 -36.37 -11.44
C TYR A 484 -15.32 -34.89 -11.40
N HIS A 485 -14.06 -34.52 -11.67
CA HIS A 485 -13.64 -33.11 -11.71
C HIS A 485 -13.43 -32.61 -13.14
N ARG A 486 -12.50 -33.21 -13.90
CA ARG A 486 -12.18 -32.76 -15.27
C ARG A 486 -13.29 -33.03 -16.28
N GLY A 487 -13.99 -34.16 -16.16
CA GLY A 487 -15.10 -34.53 -17.03
C GLY A 487 -16.21 -33.48 -17.09
N PRO A 488 -16.76 -33.03 -15.94
CA PRO A 488 -17.71 -31.93 -15.88
C PRO A 488 -17.16 -30.61 -16.44
N MET A 489 -15.95 -30.19 -16.04
CA MET A 489 -15.33 -28.96 -16.56
C MET A 489 -15.29 -28.94 -18.09
N ALA A 490 -14.84 -30.02 -18.71
CA ALA A 490 -14.74 -30.12 -20.17
C ALA A 490 -16.09 -30.16 -20.90
N ARG A 491 -17.15 -30.71 -20.27
CA ARG A 491 -18.46 -30.88 -20.91
C ARG A 491 -19.43 -29.74 -20.66
N GLN A 492 -19.33 -29.09 -19.50
CA GLN A 492 -20.30 -28.13 -18.99
C GLN A 492 -19.71 -26.72 -18.86
N GLY A 493 -18.37 -26.57 -18.91
CA GLY A 493 -17.71 -25.29 -18.65
C GLY A 493 -17.85 -24.82 -17.20
N GLN A 494 -18.11 -25.74 -16.28
CA GLN A 494 -18.32 -25.47 -14.86
C GLN A 494 -17.50 -26.44 -14.01
N GLU A 495 -17.03 -25.97 -12.86
CA GLU A 495 -16.39 -26.84 -11.88
C GLU A 495 -17.38 -27.88 -11.32
N SER A 496 -16.83 -28.97 -10.77
CA SER A 496 -17.65 -30.04 -10.20
C SER A 496 -18.27 -29.62 -8.86
N ILE A 497 -19.59 -29.71 -8.73
CA ILE A 497 -20.30 -29.50 -7.46
C ILE A 497 -20.40 -30.83 -6.69
N GLY A 498 -20.05 -30.78 -5.40
CA GLY A 498 -20.17 -31.89 -4.46
C GLY A 498 -21.02 -31.55 -3.24
N SER A 499 -21.12 -32.49 -2.29
CA SER A 499 -21.78 -32.28 -0.99
C SER A 499 -21.07 -33.12 0.09
N MET A 500 -21.42 -32.88 1.36
CA MET A 500 -20.73 -33.42 2.55
C MET A 500 -19.36 -32.77 2.80
N GLY A 501 -18.82 -32.96 4.01
CA GLY A 501 -17.49 -32.49 4.37
C GLY A 501 -16.39 -33.44 3.89
N THR A 502 -15.15 -32.94 3.84
CA THR A 502 -13.96 -33.73 3.50
C THR A 502 -13.60 -34.66 4.66
N ASP A 503 -13.78 -35.97 4.48
CA ASP A 503 -13.44 -37.02 5.45
C ASP A 503 -12.08 -37.69 5.18
N THR A 504 -11.36 -37.23 4.16
CA THR A 504 -10.01 -37.69 3.84
C THR A 504 -8.98 -37.13 4.83
N PRO A 505 -7.91 -37.89 5.16
CA PRO A 505 -6.81 -37.38 5.98
C PRO A 505 -6.20 -36.09 5.41
N LEU A 506 -5.62 -35.26 6.29
CA LEU A 506 -4.75 -34.17 5.85
C LEU A 506 -3.62 -34.74 4.98
N ALA A 507 -3.14 -33.97 4.00
CA ALA A 507 -2.17 -34.45 3.02
C ALA A 507 -0.92 -35.08 3.67
N VAL A 508 -0.41 -34.47 4.74
CA VAL A 508 0.75 -34.96 5.51
C VAL A 508 0.50 -36.27 6.27
N LEU A 509 -0.76 -36.62 6.54
CA LEU A 509 -1.18 -37.85 7.24
C LEU A 509 -1.67 -38.93 6.28
N SER A 510 -1.73 -38.64 4.98
CA SER A 510 -2.18 -39.58 3.97
C SER A 510 -1.16 -40.69 3.76
N GLU A 511 -1.61 -41.94 3.76
CA GLU A 511 -0.80 -43.10 3.37
C GLU A 511 -0.61 -43.21 1.84
N ARG A 512 -1.34 -42.38 1.06
CA ARG A 512 -1.21 -42.29 -0.40
C ARG A 512 -0.37 -41.07 -0.80
N PRO A 513 0.36 -41.14 -1.93
CA PRO A 513 1.05 -39.97 -2.49
C PRO A 513 0.08 -38.80 -2.70
N GLN A 514 0.47 -37.61 -2.27
CA GLN A 514 -0.33 -36.39 -2.38
C GLN A 514 0.40 -35.36 -3.23
N PRO A 515 -0.28 -34.71 -4.20
CA PRO A 515 0.31 -33.59 -4.92
C PRO A 515 0.56 -32.42 -3.98
N LEU A 516 1.59 -31.61 -4.30
CA LEU A 516 2.00 -30.48 -3.46
C LEU A 516 0.85 -29.48 -3.22
N TYR A 517 -0.03 -29.29 -4.21
CA TYR A 517 -1.22 -28.44 -4.11
C TYR A 517 -2.12 -28.77 -2.90
N ASN A 518 -2.17 -30.03 -2.44
CA ASN A 518 -3.04 -30.42 -1.32
C ASN A 518 -2.55 -29.92 0.05
N TYR A 519 -1.29 -29.52 0.14
CA TYR A 519 -0.69 -28.92 1.34
C TYR A 519 -1.04 -27.43 1.47
N PHE A 520 -1.37 -26.77 0.37
CA PHE A 520 -1.78 -25.37 0.36
C PHE A 520 -3.28 -25.26 0.58
N LYS A 521 -3.68 -24.37 1.48
CA LYS A 521 -5.09 -24.08 1.76
C LYS A 521 -5.38 -22.65 1.30
N GLN A 522 -6.46 -22.50 0.55
CA GLN A 522 -6.94 -21.19 0.14
C GLN A 522 -7.33 -20.41 1.39
N LEU A 523 -6.78 -19.21 1.53
CA LEU A 523 -7.23 -18.26 2.53
C LEU A 523 -8.57 -17.69 2.07
N PHE A 524 -9.41 -17.35 3.04
CA PHE A 524 -10.68 -16.68 2.77
C PHE A 524 -10.88 -15.59 3.82
N ALA A 525 -11.59 -14.55 3.41
CA ALA A 525 -11.93 -13.43 4.27
C ALA A 525 -13.04 -13.79 5.24
N GLN A 526 -12.89 -13.39 6.51
CA GLN A 526 -13.92 -13.58 7.53
C GLN A 526 -13.92 -12.38 8.49
N VAL A 527 -15.07 -11.73 8.63
CA VAL A 527 -15.31 -10.55 9.49
C VAL A 527 -14.56 -9.28 9.06
N THR A 528 -13.24 -9.33 8.89
CA THR A 528 -12.37 -8.17 8.70
C THR A 528 -12.62 -7.47 7.36
N ASN A 529 -12.76 -8.26 6.30
CA ASN A 529 -13.24 -7.85 4.99
C ASN A 529 -14.32 -8.81 4.43
N PRO A 530 -15.25 -8.34 3.58
CA PRO A 530 -16.24 -9.19 2.94
C PRO A 530 -15.66 -9.89 1.69
N PRO A 531 -16.10 -11.12 1.38
CA PRO A 531 -15.88 -11.71 0.06
C PRO A 531 -16.73 -11.00 -1.00
N LEU A 532 -16.31 -11.11 -2.27
CA LEU A 532 -17.05 -10.60 -3.43
C LEU A 532 -17.89 -11.70 -4.07
N ASP A 533 -19.02 -11.31 -4.69
CA ASP A 533 -19.80 -12.21 -5.53
C ASP A 533 -19.26 -12.17 -6.97
N ALA A 534 -18.35 -13.10 -7.28
CA ALA A 534 -17.67 -13.15 -8.59
C ALA A 534 -18.63 -13.32 -9.79
N ILE A 535 -19.91 -13.66 -9.58
CA ILE A 535 -20.90 -13.82 -10.64
C ILE A 535 -21.74 -12.54 -10.79
N ARG A 536 -22.23 -11.98 -9.67
CA ARG A 536 -23.11 -10.80 -9.71
C ARG A 536 -22.34 -9.49 -9.82
N GLU A 537 -21.11 -9.48 -9.36
CA GLU A 537 -20.20 -8.33 -9.33
C GLU A 537 -19.03 -8.56 -10.30
N GLU A 538 -19.21 -9.37 -11.34
CA GLU A 538 -18.15 -9.69 -12.33
C GLU A 538 -17.49 -8.44 -12.92
N ILE A 539 -18.25 -7.36 -13.12
CA ILE A 539 -17.79 -6.08 -13.69
C ILE A 539 -16.66 -5.41 -12.91
N VAL A 540 -16.49 -5.71 -11.62
CA VAL A 540 -15.42 -5.16 -10.77
C VAL A 540 -14.20 -6.09 -10.66
N THR A 541 -14.26 -7.27 -11.27
CA THR A 541 -13.20 -8.29 -11.30
C THR A 541 -12.54 -8.35 -12.67
N SER A 542 -11.29 -8.79 -12.72
CA SER A 542 -10.61 -9.17 -13.96
C SER A 542 -9.64 -10.32 -13.68
N VAL A 543 -9.48 -11.19 -14.68
CA VAL A 543 -8.47 -12.25 -14.73
C VAL A 543 -7.42 -11.98 -15.80
N ASP A 544 -7.44 -10.78 -16.39
CA ASP A 544 -6.42 -10.34 -17.33
C ASP A 544 -5.05 -10.43 -16.64
N SER A 545 -4.08 -10.94 -17.39
CA SER A 545 -2.73 -11.19 -16.89
C SER A 545 -1.72 -10.53 -17.83
N LEU A 546 -0.61 -10.10 -17.26
CA LEU A 546 0.48 -9.45 -17.99
C LEU A 546 1.74 -10.29 -17.80
N ILE A 547 2.52 -10.45 -18.87
CA ILE A 547 3.85 -11.05 -18.83
C ILE A 547 4.82 -10.22 -19.68
N GLY A 548 6.03 -10.00 -19.20
CA GLY A 548 7.03 -9.24 -19.93
C GLY A 548 8.02 -8.52 -19.02
N ALA A 549 8.70 -7.54 -19.58
CA ALA A 549 9.70 -6.74 -18.87
C ALA A 549 9.02 -5.56 -18.16
N GLU A 550 9.14 -5.53 -16.84
CA GLU A 550 8.68 -4.44 -15.96
C GLU A 550 9.48 -3.15 -16.18
N GLY A 551 8.86 -2.02 -15.81
CA GLY A 551 9.40 -0.68 -16.06
C GLY A 551 9.56 0.12 -14.78
N ASN A 552 10.22 1.25 -14.91
CA ASN A 552 10.33 2.19 -13.80
C ASN A 552 8.95 2.81 -13.49
N LEU A 553 8.61 2.87 -12.20
CA LEU A 553 7.32 3.34 -11.69
C LEU A 553 7.03 4.81 -12.02
N PHE A 554 8.09 5.61 -12.26
CA PHE A 554 8.02 7.04 -12.54
C PHE A 554 8.15 7.39 -14.02
N SER A 555 8.29 6.42 -14.93
CA SER A 555 8.47 6.71 -16.35
C SER A 555 7.27 7.50 -16.90
N GLU A 556 7.58 8.53 -17.70
CA GLU A 556 6.64 9.34 -18.47
C GLU A 556 6.84 9.01 -19.95
N GLY A 557 6.04 8.08 -20.48
CA GLY A 557 6.40 7.34 -21.68
C GLY A 557 7.31 6.18 -21.28
N LEU A 558 6.95 4.97 -21.68
CA LEU A 558 7.64 3.78 -21.21
C LEU A 558 9.00 3.66 -21.92
N ASP A 559 10.05 3.42 -21.13
CA ASP A 559 11.46 3.45 -21.56
C ASP A 559 11.83 2.37 -22.59
N ASP A 560 13.02 2.50 -23.19
CA ASP A 560 13.64 1.49 -24.05
C ASP A 560 13.88 0.18 -23.25
N GLY A 561 12.90 -0.73 -23.31
CA GLY A 561 12.97 -2.04 -22.66
C GLY A 561 11.65 -2.51 -22.05
N TYR A 562 10.74 -1.59 -21.77
CA TYR A 562 9.43 -1.93 -21.23
C TYR A 562 8.53 -2.53 -22.32
N ARG A 563 8.13 -3.79 -22.16
CA ARG A 563 7.23 -4.48 -23.10
C ARG A 563 6.44 -5.53 -22.36
N MET A 564 5.11 -5.49 -22.50
CA MET A 564 4.19 -6.45 -21.89
C MET A 564 3.34 -7.15 -22.94
N ILE A 565 3.02 -8.41 -22.67
CA ILE A 565 2.01 -9.18 -23.38
C ILE A 565 0.77 -9.25 -22.51
N ALA A 566 -0.37 -8.79 -23.04
CA ALA A 566 -1.67 -8.95 -22.39
C ALA A 566 -2.28 -10.30 -22.74
N LEU A 567 -2.63 -11.06 -21.70
CA LEU A 567 -3.38 -12.31 -21.76
C LEU A 567 -4.77 -12.08 -21.18
N PRO A 568 -5.86 -12.43 -21.90
CA PRO A 568 -7.21 -12.33 -21.36
C PRO A 568 -7.49 -13.25 -20.17
N THR A 569 -6.59 -14.20 -19.90
CA THR A 569 -6.72 -15.22 -18.87
C THR A 569 -5.33 -15.81 -18.59
N PRO A 570 -5.04 -16.25 -17.34
CA PRO A 570 -3.79 -16.93 -17.01
C PRO A 570 -3.72 -18.36 -17.57
N PHE A 571 -4.72 -18.82 -18.33
CA PHE A 571 -4.81 -20.17 -18.88
C PHE A 571 -4.64 -20.19 -20.41
N PRO A 572 -3.42 -20.04 -20.93
CA PRO A 572 -3.16 -20.11 -22.36
C PRO A 572 -3.42 -21.51 -22.92
N THR A 573 -4.03 -21.58 -24.10
CA THR A 573 -4.22 -22.80 -24.87
C THR A 573 -2.89 -23.33 -25.42
N ASN A 574 -2.86 -24.57 -25.91
CA ASN A 574 -1.66 -25.13 -26.55
C ASN A 574 -1.16 -24.30 -27.75
N ALA A 575 -2.07 -23.64 -28.48
CA ALA A 575 -1.71 -22.79 -29.61
C ALA A 575 -1.07 -21.49 -29.10
N GLU A 576 -1.68 -20.84 -28.12
CA GLU A 576 -1.14 -19.62 -27.50
C GLU A 576 0.20 -19.88 -26.81
N MET A 577 0.35 -21.00 -26.09
CA MET A 577 1.65 -21.42 -25.54
C MET A 577 2.71 -21.65 -26.62
N ALA A 578 2.32 -22.12 -27.81
CA ALA A 578 3.25 -22.23 -28.92
C ALA A 578 3.64 -20.85 -29.47
N GLN A 579 2.75 -19.86 -29.45
CA GLN A 579 3.09 -18.47 -29.82
C GLN A 579 4.12 -17.91 -28.84
N LEU A 580 3.85 -18.04 -27.53
CA LEU A 580 4.74 -17.57 -26.47
C LEU A 580 6.13 -18.24 -26.49
N ARG A 581 6.20 -19.51 -26.91
CA ARG A 581 7.47 -20.25 -27.00
C ARG A 581 8.34 -19.83 -28.20
N ASN A 582 7.73 -19.31 -29.26
CA ASN A 582 8.41 -19.03 -30.53
C ASN A 582 8.45 -17.52 -30.82
N LEU A 583 8.66 -16.71 -29.78
CA LEU A 583 8.66 -15.26 -29.92
C LEU A 583 9.87 -14.76 -30.72
N ASP A 584 11.03 -15.41 -30.66
CA ASP A 584 12.24 -15.14 -31.49
C ASP A 584 12.60 -13.64 -31.65
N GLY A 585 12.34 -12.80 -30.64
CA GLY A 585 12.58 -11.35 -30.68
C GLY A 585 11.44 -10.52 -31.27
N ALA A 586 10.36 -11.13 -31.74
CA ALA A 586 9.16 -10.44 -32.20
C ALA A 586 8.60 -9.53 -31.08
N GLY A 587 8.35 -8.26 -31.41
CA GLY A 587 7.87 -7.28 -30.44
C GLY A 587 8.85 -6.95 -29.30
N GLY A 588 10.12 -7.37 -29.40
CA GLY A 588 11.09 -7.26 -28.31
C GLY A 588 10.99 -8.37 -27.26
N PHE A 589 10.21 -9.42 -27.51
CA PHE A 589 10.04 -10.55 -26.59
C PHE A 589 10.95 -11.72 -26.95
N ARG A 590 11.61 -12.28 -25.93
CA ARG A 590 12.45 -13.47 -26.04
C ARG A 590 12.10 -14.44 -24.93
N SER A 591 11.58 -15.59 -25.32
CA SER A 591 11.24 -16.68 -24.42
C SER A 591 12.40 -17.66 -24.23
N ALA A 592 12.63 -18.12 -23.01
CA ALA A 592 13.48 -19.26 -22.70
C ALA A 592 12.65 -20.40 -22.10
N VAL A 593 12.81 -21.62 -22.62
CA VAL A 593 12.14 -22.81 -22.07
C VAL A 593 13.10 -23.51 -21.12
N LEU A 594 12.71 -23.62 -19.86
CA LEU A 594 13.50 -24.21 -18.80
C LEU A 594 12.89 -25.57 -18.40
N PRO A 595 13.59 -26.69 -18.62
CA PRO A 595 13.12 -28.00 -18.20
C PRO A 595 13.03 -28.11 -16.67
N MET A 596 11.83 -28.39 -16.15
CA MET A 596 11.59 -28.65 -14.73
C MET A 596 11.57 -30.16 -14.45
N THR A 597 12.71 -30.82 -14.72
CA THR A 597 12.89 -32.26 -14.53
C THR A 597 14.17 -32.56 -13.76
N MET A 598 14.22 -33.69 -13.05
CA MET A 598 15.40 -34.17 -12.32
C MET A 598 15.72 -35.62 -12.69
N PRO A 599 16.97 -36.08 -12.53
CA PRO A 599 17.31 -37.50 -12.73
C PRO A 599 16.53 -38.41 -11.79
N ALA A 600 15.71 -39.30 -12.35
CA ALA A 600 14.84 -40.20 -11.58
C ALA A 600 15.64 -41.16 -10.67
N ALA A 601 16.86 -41.53 -11.10
CA ALA A 601 17.75 -42.42 -10.36
C ALA A 601 18.24 -41.84 -9.02
N GLU A 602 18.26 -40.51 -8.88
CA GLU A 602 18.69 -39.83 -7.65
C GLU A 602 17.60 -39.79 -6.57
N GLY A 603 16.36 -40.11 -6.96
CA GLY A 603 15.22 -40.12 -6.05
C GLY A 603 15.04 -38.77 -5.33
N PRO A 604 14.54 -38.76 -4.09
CA PRO A 604 14.28 -37.51 -3.36
C PRO A 604 15.51 -36.62 -3.14
N ALA A 605 16.71 -37.20 -3.10
CA ALA A 605 17.95 -36.45 -2.88
C ALA A 605 18.33 -35.56 -4.08
N GLY A 606 17.86 -35.89 -5.29
CA GLY A 606 18.10 -35.11 -6.50
C GLY A 606 17.25 -33.83 -6.63
N MET A 607 16.24 -33.64 -5.78
CA MET A 607 15.32 -32.49 -5.88
C MET A 607 16.02 -31.15 -5.63
N GLN A 608 16.81 -31.05 -4.56
CA GLN A 608 17.50 -29.80 -4.21
C GLN A 608 18.49 -29.38 -5.31
N PRO A 609 19.44 -30.25 -5.75
CA PRO A 609 20.34 -29.88 -6.84
C PRO A 609 19.62 -29.50 -8.15
N ALA A 610 18.52 -30.18 -8.48
CA ALA A 610 17.76 -29.88 -9.69
C ALA A 610 17.04 -28.52 -9.63
N LEU A 611 16.63 -28.08 -8.43
CA LEU A 611 16.10 -26.73 -8.21
C LEU A 611 17.22 -25.69 -8.32
N ASP A 612 18.36 -25.92 -7.68
CA ASP A 612 19.51 -25.02 -7.78
C ASP A 612 19.94 -24.83 -9.25
N GLU A 613 20.02 -25.92 -10.02
CA GLU A 613 20.31 -25.87 -11.47
C GLU A 613 19.19 -25.17 -12.27
N LEU A 614 17.92 -25.31 -11.87
CA LEU A 614 16.82 -24.59 -12.53
C LEU A 614 16.94 -23.08 -12.30
N PHE A 615 17.28 -22.64 -11.09
CA PHE A 615 17.45 -21.23 -10.75
C PHE A 615 18.67 -20.63 -11.47
N GLU A 616 19.81 -21.33 -11.48
CA GLU A 616 20.99 -20.90 -12.24
C GLU A 616 20.69 -20.76 -13.75
N ARG A 617 19.90 -21.68 -14.32
CA ARG A 617 19.47 -21.60 -15.73
C ARG A 617 18.50 -20.44 -15.98
N ALA A 618 17.67 -20.09 -15.00
CA ALA A 618 16.79 -18.93 -15.09
C ALA A 618 17.59 -17.63 -15.09
N ASP A 619 18.55 -17.48 -14.17
CA ASP A 619 19.46 -16.34 -14.11
C ASP A 619 20.24 -16.19 -15.42
N GLN A 620 20.85 -17.27 -15.91
CA GLN A 620 21.60 -17.25 -17.17
C GLN A 620 20.70 -16.89 -18.36
N ALA A 621 19.46 -17.38 -18.40
CA ALA A 621 18.52 -17.05 -19.47
C ALA A 621 18.15 -15.55 -19.46
N ILE A 622 17.98 -14.96 -18.27
CA ILE A 622 17.74 -13.52 -18.11
C ILE A 622 18.96 -12.72 -18.57
N GLU A 623 20.17 -13.11 -18.15
CA GLU A 623 21.43 -12.49 -18.61
C GLU A 623 21.60 -12.57 -20.14
N ASP A 624 21.18 -13.68 -20.75
CA ASP A 624 21.17 -13.89 -22.20
C ASP A 624 20.09 -13.07 -22.93
N GLY A 625 19.26 -12.33 -22.18
CA GLY A 625 18.23 -11.41 -22.68
C GLY A 625 16.85 -12.03 -22.84
N ALA A 626 16.54 -13.14 -22.17
CA ALA A 626 15.17 -13.64 -22.07
C ALA A 626 14.35 -12.77 -21.11
N ASN A 627 13.18 -12.32 -21.55
CA ASN A 627 12.23 -11.57 -20.72
C ASN A 627 10.93 -12.34 -20.46
N ILE A 628 10.85 -13.59 -20.95
CA ILE A 628 9.78 -14.54 -20.64
C ILE A 628 10.42 -15.90 -20.35
N LEU A 629 10.18 -16.44 -19.16
CA LEU A 629 10.62 -17.78 -18.79
C LEU A 629 9.43 -18.76 -18.85
N ILE A 630 9.64 -19.90 -19.51
CA ILE A 630 8.65 -20.97 -19.63
C ILE A 630 9.18 -22.20 -18.92
N LEU A 631 8.73 -22.43 -17.69
CA LEU A 631 9.01 -23.66 -16.95
C LEU A 631 8.20 -24.82 -17.56
N SER A 632 8.86 -25.92 -17.94
CA SER A 632 8.24 -26.99 -18.73
C SER A 632 8.62 -28.38 -18.25
N ASP A 633 7.62 -29.21 -17.97
CA ASP A 633 7.74 -30.63 -17.62
C ASP A 633 7.46 -31.55 -18.81
N ARG A 634 7.44 -31.02 -20.04
CA ARG A 634 7.10 -31.82 -21.24
C ARG A 634 8.07 -32.97 -21.50
N ASP A 635 9.27 -32.88 -20.96
CA ASP A 635 10.38 -33.82 -21.15
C ASP A 635 10.45 -34.90 -20.06
N ILE A 636 9.38 -35.08 -19.27
CA ILE A 636 9.26 -36.25 -18.37
C ILE A 636 9.35 -37.54 -19.20
N ASP A 637 10.21 -38.44 -18.73
CA ASP A 637 10.34 -39.80 -19.22
C ASP A 637 10.75 -40.77 -18.09
N ARG A 638 11.30 -41.92 -18.43
CA ARG A 638 11.74 -42.93 -17.46
C ARG A 638 12.97 -42.51 -16.66
N GLU A 639 13.84 -41.70 -17.26
CA GLU A 639 15.12 -41.25 -16.68
C GLU A 639 14.97 -39.88 -16.02
N HIS A 640 13.95 -39.10 -16.40
CA HIS A 640 13.70 -37.74 -15.92
C HIS A 640 12.34 -37.64 -15.21
N ALA A 641 12.38 -37.50 -13.88
CA ALA A 641 11.20 -37.27 -13.07
C ALA A 641 10.81 -35.78 -13.07
N PRO A 642 9.51 -35.43 -12.93
CA PRO A 642 9.10 -34.03 -12.86
C PRO A 642 9.48 -33.38 -11.54
N ILE A 643 9.93 -32.13 -11.61
CA ILE A 643 9.90 -31.21 -10.48
C ILE A 643 8.45 -30.69 -10.35
N PRO A 644 7.82 -30.72 -9.16
CA PRO A 644 6.50 -30.15 -8.98
C PRO A 644 6.46 -28.67 -9.38
N ALA A 645 5.55 -28.29 -10.29
CA ALA A 645 5.51 -26.93 -10.85
C ALA A 645 5.40 -25.83 -9.79
N LEU A 646 4.61 -26.06 -8.72
CA LEU A 646 4.47 -25.10 -7.61
C LEU A 646 5.78 -24.89 -6.83
N LEU A 647 6.67 -25.89 -6.81
CA LEU A 647 7.99 -25.77 -6.20
C LEU A 647 8.99 -25.11 -7.16
N ALA A 648 8.93 -25.48 -8.44
CA ALA A 648 9.76 -24.89 -9.50
C ALA A 648 9.53 -23.38 -9.65
N SER A 649 8.30 -22.90 -9.46
CA SER A 649 7.94 -21.48 -9.59
C SER A 649 8.15 -20.65 -8.32
N ALA A 650 8.59 -21.26 -7.21
CA ALA A 650 8.65 -20.60 -5.90
C ALA A 650 10.02 -19.97 -5.59
N GLY A 651 11.04 -20.26 -6.39
CA GLY A 651 12.40 -19.76 -6.21
C GLY A 651 12.83 -18.82 -7.31
#